data_AF-A0A6I3J0X7-F1
#
_entry.id   AF-A0A6I3J0X7-F1
#
_cell.length_a   1.000
_cell.length_b   1.000
_cell.length_c   1.000
_cell.angle_alpha   90.00
_cell.angle_beta   90.00
_cell.angle_gamma   90.00
#
_symmetry.space_group_name_H-M   'P 1'
#
loop_
_entity.id
_entity.type
_entity.pdbx_description
1 polymer ?
#
loop_
_entity_poly.entity_id
_entity_poly.type
_entity_poly.pdbx_seq_one_letter_code
_entity_poly.pdbx_strand_id
1 'polypeptide(L)'
;MTALLTRPTTGVVPGARRPTHPVAAATLVASLALLVQVLGYAAGWAGHETTAVVAWYVGFVGLTAPYAAALLGDRLDAAQRLTASVVYALVLYLSWFLTSPLLATRFDETLHVTTLTALAGGAGLFSENSMLPVSPHYPGLELAAVAVHWLSGLPLIACQVVVVALARVTLVVALFLLAATVTRSARVAGVVVLLYTASAQFYFFNAQFSYQTVAIAMLAAALLFLARACEAAETRPWRPMLAAQVCLAALAVTHHLTSWLTLGALWLLALLFGLGGERRRARRMLVAAEIATVVAAAWAAVVAPLLVRYLSPIFDNAGSELARLLALDGGGRAVGADGGGTPAPAWEVGVMAGSMVLWCLLLVPAAHVVWRGQGLGRSRARWLPLGLAAAYPILLVARFSPAAAEVADRASTFVTMAMALVVAVWLVPRLREVGRLAVPGVVLLVLGGTMLGSGPDWQRVPGDHLPGAEQRSVDATTVEVAQWAGRHLPAGSRIATDTTLGRVLPNFAPVEPVTSSPGTGPAVNVTELFLAREIDDRWLAIIEDGAVDFVAVDTRMTGQRVRSGSWFEGSQGWGERAAVLDAEQLGKFADVPGVDLVLDGPVRVYDVRALNAERRVFADRPDPGLPGDAHPGRTALAGLALLAVALLGRSRLRALAATPTTLLVSLPALMALGAVGVLVGVDPVVGALLLAGLAGAVALLPAPPAPPAAPVGPVAPARTLGTAGAVAVAVLLVCVGVAGLGQWRAQLDAPALPAPQTSAPPPTGPSAAGVDR
;
A
#
# COMPACT_ATOMS: atom_id res chain seq x y z
N MET A 1 2.61 -11.98 84.99
CA MET A 1 1.21 -12.48 85.01
C MET A 1 0.29 -11.36 84.55
N THR A 2 -0.31 -11.57 83.37
CA THR A 2 -1.64 -11.12 82.89
C THR A 2 -2.08 -9.65 82.97
N ALA A 3 -2.39 -9.12 81.77
CA ALA A 3 -3.31 -8.03 81.34
C ALA A 3 -2.56 -7.13 80.32
N LEU A 4 -3.04 -6.72 79.14
CA LEU A 4 -4.36 -6.24 78.72
C LEU A 4 -4.44 -6.19 77.17
N LEU A 5 -5.68 -6.20 76.66
CA LEU A 5 -6.13 -6.04 75.27
C LEU A 5 -5.73 -4.70 74.61
N THR A 6 -5.37 -4.71 73.32
CA THR A 6 -5.66 -3.61 72.38
C THR A 6 -5.90 -4.12 70.94
N ARG A 7 -6.86 -3.46 70.28
CA ARG A 7 -7.50 -3.77 68.98
C ARG A 7 -6.55 -3.73 67.77
N PRO A 8 -6.86 -4.42 66.66
CA PRO A 8 -6.17 -4.20 65.40
C PRO A 8 -6.60 -2.85 64.81
N THR A 9 -5.62 -1.97 64.61
CA THR A 9 -5.78 -0.72 63.87
C THR A 9 -6.09 -1.03 62.41
N THR A 10 -7.17 -0.42 61.92
CA THR A 10 -7.47 -0.28 60.50
C THR A 10 -6.39 0.57 59.85
N GLY A 11 -5.32 -0.08 59.39
CA GLY A 11 -4.35 0.52 58.49
C GLY A 11 -5.03 0.81 57.15
N VAL A 12 -5.42 2.06 56.94
CA VAL A 12 -5.80 2.61 55.64
C VAL A 12 -4.62 2.36 54.69
N VAL A 13 -4.78 1.39 53.77
CA VAL A 13 -3.84 1.19 52.67
C VAL A 13 -3.80 2.49 51.85
N PRO A 14 -2.62 3.11 51.67
CA PRO A 14 -2.50 4.29 50.83
C PRO A 14 -2.97 3.96 49.41
N GLY A 15 -3.99 4.70 48.97
CA GLY A 15 -4.61 4.72 47.64
C GLY A 15 -4.14 3.66 46.66
N ALA A 16 -4.97 2.65 46.44
CA ALA A 16 -4.96 1.88 45.21
C ALA A 16 -5.06 2.87 44.04
N ARG A 17 -3.92 3.23 43.44
CA ARG A 17 -3.89 4.02 42.20
C ARG A 17 -4.80 3.28 41.23
N ARG A 18 -5.89 3.95 40.80
CA ARG A 18 -6.78 3.42 39.76
C ARG A 18 -5.92 2.82 38.65
N PRO A 19 -6.19 1.59 38.17
CA PRO A 19 -5.46 1.03 37.05
C PRO A 19 -5.65 1.96 35.85
N THR A 20 -4.66 2.81 35.60
CA THR A 20 -4.63 3.59 34.38
C THR A 20 -4.32 2.60 33.27
N HIS A 21 -5.21 2.50 32.28
CA HIS A 21 -5.00 1.67 31.09
C HIS A 21 -4.39 2.57 30.00
N PRO A 22 -3.06 2.77 29.95
CA PRO A 22 -2.41 3.70 29.02
C PRO A 22 -2.73 3.41 27.55
N VAL A 23 -2.90 2.14 27.17
CA VAL A 23 -3.29 1.76 25.80
C VAL A 23 -4.71 2.24 25.47
N ALA A 24 -5.66 2.07 26.39
CA ALA A 24 -7.03 2.55 26.22
C ALA A 24 -7.09 4.08 26.13
N ALA A 25 -6.34 4.79 26.98
CA ALA A 25 -6.23 6.25 26.93
C ALA A 25 -5.61 6.72 25.60
N ALA A 26 -4.53 6.09 25.15
CA ALA A 26 -3.91 6.39 23.86
C ALA A 26 -4.86 6.12 22.69
N THR A 27 -5.64 5.04 22.75
CA THR A 27 -6.64 4.69 21.75
C THR A 27 -7.74 5.75 21.66
N LEU A 28 -8.24 6.25 22.80
CA LEU A 28 -9.24 7.32 22.83
C LEU A 28 -8.71 8.62 22.23
N VAL A 29 -7.52 9.06 22.65
CA VAL A 29 -6.90 10.27 22.12
C VAL A 29 -6.65 10.15 20.62
N ALA A 30 -6.11 9.02 20.17
CA ALA A 30 -5.88 8.77 18.75
C ALA A 30 -7.20 8.71 17.94
N SER A 31 -8.28 8.17 18.51
CA SER A 31 -9.58 8.15 17.83
C SER A 31 -10.15 9.56 17.64
N LEU A 32 -10.05 10.40 18.67
CA LEU A 32 -10.45 11.82 18.58
C LEU A 32 -9.56 12.60 17.61
N ALA A 33 -8.26 12.35 17.62
CA ALA A 33 -7.33 12.97 16.69
C ALA A 33 -7.56 12.53 15.24
N LEU A 34 -7.94 11.27 15.01
CA LEU A 34 -8.39 10.80 13.70
C LEU A 34 -9.68 11.51 13.25
N LEU A 35 -10.64 11.71 14.17
CA LEU A 35 -11.85 12.49 13.88
C LEU A 35 -11.50 13.93 13.45
N VAL A 36 -10.53 14.57 14.10
CA VAL A 36 -10.04 15.89 13.67
C VAL A 36 -9.52 15.85 12.24
N GLN A 37 -8.71 14.85 11.87
CA GLN A 37 -8.24 14.71 10.48
C GLN A 37 -9.40 14.52 9.50
N VAL A 38 -10.37 13.67 9.82
CA VAL A 38 -11.52 13.39 8.95
C VAL A 38 -12.42 14.60 8.77
N LEU A 39 -12.63 15.40 9.82
CA LEU A 39 -13.31 16.70 9.68
C LEU A 39 -12.51 17.65 8.79
N GLY A 40 -11.17 17.62 8.90
CA GLY A 40 -10.28 18.28 7.96
C GLY A 40 -10.46 17.79 6.52
N TYR A 41 -10.59 16.48 6.30
CA TYR A 41 -10.81 15.89 4.97
C TYR A 41 -12.14 16.35 4.38
N ALA A 42 -13.22 16.32 5.17
CA ALA A 42 -14.52 16.86 4.78
C ALA A 42 -14.44 18.35 4.40
N ALA A 43 -13.66 19.14 5.14
CA ALA A 43 -13.41 20.54 4.81
C ALA A 43 -12.57 20.68 3.52
N GLY A 44 -11.58 19.82 3.31
CA GLY A 44 -10.76 19.79 2.10
C GLY A 44 -11.57 19.52 0.84
N TRP A 45 -12.43 18.49 0.84
CA TRP A 45 -13.38 18.24 -0.25
C TRP A 45 -14.38 19.38 -0.48
N ALA A 46 -14.62 20.23 0.52
CA ALA A 46 -15.44 21.42 0.41
C ALA A 46 -14.65 22.68 -0.01
N GLY A 47 -13.39 22.54 -0.43
CA GLY A 47 -12.54 23.65 -0.89
C GLY A 47 -11.76 24.37 0.21
N HIS A 48 -11.78 23.89 1.47
CA HIS A 48 -11.07 24.50 2.60
C HIS A 48 -9.72 23.83 2.88
N GLU A 49 -8.79 23.90 1.92
CA GLU A 49 -7.50 23.20 1.97
C GLU A 49 -6.65 23.54 3.20
N THR A 50 -6.50 24.81 3.56
CA THR A 50 -5.71 25.22 4.73
C THR A 50 -6.23 24.59 6.02
N THR A 51 -7.55 24.49 6.17
CA THR A 51 -8.18 23.82 7.32
C THR A 51 -7.88 22.33 7.32
N ALA A 52 -7.95 21.69 6.15
CA ALA A 52 -7.62 20.27 5.99
C ALA A 52 -6.16 19.98 6.38
N VAL A 53 -5.22 20.78 5.90
CA VAL A 53 -3.78 20.65 6.20
C VAL A 53 -3.51 20.84 7.70
N VAL A 54 -4.04 21.90 8.32
CA VAL A 54 -3.86 22.15 9.76
C VAL A 54 -4.44 21.01 10.59
N ALA A 55 -5.66 20.57 10.26
CA ALA A 55 -6.32 19.46 10.93
C ALA A 55 -5.54 18.15 10.77
N TRP A 56 -4.94 17.91 9.60
CA TRP A 56 -4.07 16.76 9.36
C TRP A 56 -2.87 16.77 10.29
N TYR A 57 -2.12 17.88 10.38
CA TYR A 57 -0.93 17.98 11.23
C TYR A 57 -1.26 17.86 12.73
N VAL A 58 -2.28 18.57 13.21
CA VAL A 58 -2.74 18.50 14.60
C VAL A 58 -3.20 17.08 14.94
N GLY A 59 -4.03 16.49 14.07
CA GLY A 59 -4.48 15.12 14.21
C GLY A 59 -3.31 14.13 14.21
N PHE A 60 -2.36 14.25 13.29
CA PHE A 60 -1.23 13.34 13.15
C PHE A 60 -0.33 13.32 14.40
N VAL A 61 -0.09 14.49 15.00
CA VAL A 61 0.60 14.57 16.31
C VAL A 61 -0.22 13.87 17.40
N GLY A 62 -1.54 14.08 17.42
CA GLY A 62 -2.47 13.41 18.33
C GLY A 62 -2.57 11.90 18.13
N LEU A 63 -2.31 11.39 16.92
CA LEU A 63 -2.18 9.95 16.64
C LEU A 63 -0.88 9.39 17.21
N THR A 64 0.23 10.12 17.06
CA THR A 64 1.58 9.62 17.32
C THR A 64 2.00 9.76 18.79
N ALA A 65 1.86 10.96 19.36
CA ALA A 65 2.35 11.30 20.69
C ALA A 65 1.86 10.36 21.82
N PRO A 66 0.57 10.00 21.93
CA PRO A 66 0.10 9.14 23.02
C PRO A 66 0.64 7.72 22.93
N TYR A 67 0.77 7.17 21.72
CA TYR A 67 1.36 5.84 21.50
C TYR A 67 2.88 5.85 21.73
N ALA A 68 3.57 6.92 21.31
CA ALA A 68 4.98 7.10 21.63
C ALA A 68 5.19 7.12 23.15
N ALA A 69 4.39 7.89 23.89
CA ALA A 69 4.46 7.94 25.35
C ALA A 69 4.19 6.55 25.99
N ALA A 70 3.20 5.81 25.49
CA ALA A 70 2.85 4.49 26.00
C ALA A 70 3.96 3.45 25.71
N LEU A 71 4.48 3.40 24.49
CA LEU A 71 5.46 2.41 24.04
C LEU A 71 6.87 2.70 24.58
N LEU A 72 7.26 3.96 24.77
CA LEU A 72 8.54 4.33 25.41
C LEU A 72 8.51 4.10 26.93
N GLY A 73 7.33 4.20 27.55
CA GLY A 73 7.13 3.94 28.97
C GLY A 73 7.51 2.52 29.39
N ASP A 74 7.69 2.30 30.69
CA ASP A 74 8.00 1.00 31.31
C ASP A 74 6.76 0.25 31.82
N ARG A 75 5.61 0.94 31.92
CA ARG A 75 4.36 0.42 32.51
C ARG A 75 3.66 -0.69 31.73
N LEU A 76 3.94 -0.85 30.44
CA LEU A 76 3.25 -1.84 29.61
C LEU A 76 3.91 -3.23 29.69
N ASP A 77 3.08 -4.26 29.88
CA ASP A 77 3.50 -5.64 29.65
C ASP A 77 3.66 -5.95 28.14
N ALA A 78 4.15 -7.16 27.81
CA ALA A 78 4.42 -7.54 26.44
C ALA A 78 3.17 -7.58 25.54
N ALA A 79 2.03 -8.03 26.07
CA ALA A 79 0.78 -8.15 25.31
C ALA A 79 0.17 -6.76 25.07
N GLN A 80 0.22 -5.88 26.06
CA GLN A 80 -0.19 -4.49 25.96
C GLN A 80 0.68 -3.72 24.96
N ARG A 81 1.99 -3.95 24.93
CA ARG A 81 2.90 -3.34 23.93
C ARG A 81 2.56 -3.79 22.52
N LEU A 82 2.39 -5.10 22.31
CA LEU A 82 1.99 -5.63 21.01
C LEU A 82 0.65 -5.03 20.56
N THR A 83 -0.33 -4.97 21.47
CA THR A 83 -1.64 -4.37 21.19
C THR A 83 -1.49 -2.89 20.83
N ALA A 84 -0.74 -2.11 21.60
CA ALA A 84 -0.48 -0.71 21.32
C ALA A 84 0.21 -0.50 19.96
N SER A 85 1.20 -1.33 19.63
CA SER A 85 1.89 -1.32 18.33
C SER A 85 0.93 -1.59 17.17
N VAL A 86 0.05 -2.60 17.29
CA VAL A 86 -0.94 -2.93 16.26
C VAL A 86 -1.96 -1.82 16.09
N VAL A 87 -2.56 -1.33 17.19
CA VAL A 87 -3.59 -0.30 17.11
C VAL A 87 -3.00 1.01 16.58
N TYR A 88 -1.79 1.40 17.00
CA TYR A 88 -1.11 2.57 16.47
C TYR A 88 -0.91 2.49 14.95
N ALA A 89 -0.39 1.36 14.46
CA ALA A 89 -0.19 1.15 13.02
C ALA A 89 -1.50 1.15 12.23
N LEU A 90 -2.58 0.61 12.79
CA LEU A 90 -3.91 0.64 12.17
C LEU A 90 -4.50 2.05 12.14
N VAL A 91 -4.32 2.84 13.19
CA VAL A 91 -4.81 4.23 13.20
C VAL A 91 -4.03 5.11 12.21
N LEU A 92 -2.72 4.90 12.05
CA LEU A 92 -1.96 5.53 10.97
C LEU A 92 -2.44 5.10 9.58
N TYR A 93 -2.77 3.82 9.40
CA TYR A 93 -3.36 3.33 8.15
C TYR A 93 -4.74 3.97 7.89
N LEU A 94 -5.59 4.10 8.91
CA LEU A 94 -6.90 4.74 8.77
C LEU A 94 -6.79 6.23 8.43
N SER A 95 -5.83 6.94 9.02
CA SER A 95 -5.50 8.32 8.65
C SER A 95 -5.24 8.46 7.15
N TRP A 96 -4.50 7.51 6.56
CA TRP A 96 -4.22 7.44 5.13
C TRP A 96 -5.42 7.01 4.28
N PHE A 97 -6.09 5.92 4.66
CA PHE A 97 -7.19 5.34 3.91
C PHE A 97 -8.39 6.29 3.81
N LEU A 98 -8.71 7.00 4.89
CA LEU A 98 -9.90 7.87 4.96
C LEU A 98 -9.79 9.15 4.12
N THR A 99 -8.66 9.41 3.44
CA THR A 99 -8.60 10.46 2.41
C THR A 99 -9.22 10.02 1.09
N SER A 100 -9.50 8.73 0.88
CA SER A 100 -10.16 8.18 -0.31
C SER A 100 -10.84 6.82 -0.03
N PRO A 101 -11.83 6.75 0.90
CA PRO A 101 -12.43 5.48 1.34
C PRO A 101 -13.32 4.73 0.33
N LEU A 102 -13.78 5.36 -0.75
CA LEU A 102 -14.74 4.80 -1.71
C LEU A 102 -14.12 4.31 -3.02
N LEU A 103 -12.99 4.89 -3.44
CA LEU A 103 -12.34 4.59 -4.71
C LEU A 103 -10.82 4.67 -4.55
N ALA A 104 -10.10 3.80 -5.26
CA ALA A 104 -8.66 3.96 -5.49
C ALA A 104 -8.41 5.15 -6.42
N THR A 105 -7.73 6.18 -5.94
CA THR A 105 -7.44 7.41 -6.71
C THR A 105 -5.95 7.65 -6.91
N ARG A 106 -5.09 6.95 -6.16
CA ARG A 106 -3.64 7.08 -6.20
C ARG A 106 -3.04 6.26 -7.32
N PHE A 107 -1.86 6.67 -7.76
CA PHE A 107 -1.21 6.11 -8.94
C PHE A 107 -1.10 4.57 -8.90
N ASP A 108 -0.35 4.02 -7.95
CA ASP A 108 -0.17 2.57 -7.84
C ASP A 108 -1.48 1.81 -7.56
N GLU A 109 -2.36 2.37 -6.72
CA GLU A 109 -3.64 1.73 -6.37
C GLU A 109 -4.50 1.54 -7.64
N THR A 110 -4.62 2.57 -8.47
CA THR A 110 -5.42 2.48 -9.72
C THR A 110 -4.88 1.44 -10.69
N LEU A 111 -3.56 1.31 -10.80
CA LEU A 111 -2.92 0.34 -11.69
C LEU A 111 -3.19 -1.10 -11.25
N HIS A 112 -3.11 -1.37 -9.95
CA HIS A 112 -3.42 -2.70 -9.40
C HIS A 112 -4.92 -3.01 -9.43
N VAL A 113 -5.79 -1.99 -9.35
CA VAL A 113 -7.24 -2.19 -9.52
C VAL A 113 -7.58 -2.69 -10.91
N THR A 114 -6.89 -2.25 -11.96
CA THR A 114 -7.13 -2.75 -13.33
C THR A 114 -6.92 -4.28 -13.40
N THR A 115 -5.79 -4.78 -12.88
CA THR A 115 -5.50 -6.22 -12.81
C THR A 115 -6.51 -6.96 -11.92
N LEU A 116 -6.91 -6.36 -10.79
CA LEU A 116 -7.89 -6.95 -9.88
C LEU A 116 -9.28 -7.07 -10.52
N THR A 117 -9.74 -6.05 -11.24
CA THR A 117 -11.03 -6.04 -11.94
C THR A 117 -11.03 -7.07 -13.06
N ALA A 118 -9.93 -7.19 -13.82
CA ALA A 118 -9.78 -8.24 -14.84
C ALA A 118 -9.88 -9.66 -14.23
N LEU A 119 -9.18 -9.90 -13.11
CA LEU A 119 -9.24 -11.17 -12.39
C LEU A 119 -10.65 -11.46 -11.84
N ALA A 120 -11.30 -10.47 -11.23
CA ALA A 120 -12.65 -10.61 -10.70
C ALA A 120 -13.69 -10.84 -11.80
N GLY A 121 -13.48 -10.23 -12.99
CA GLY A 121 -14.30 -10.39 -14.19
C GLY A 121 -14.04 -11.68 -14.98
N GLY A 122 -13.11 -12.53 -14.55
CA GLY A 122 -12.85 -13.84 -15.17
C GLY A 122 -11.84 -13.84 -16.31
N ALA A 123 -11.02 -12.79 -16.47
CA ALA A 123 -9.98 -12.74 -17.51
C ALA A 123 -8.86 -13.78 -17.33
N GLY A 124 -8.77 -14.41 -16.15
CA GLY A 124 -7.74 -15.41 -15.83
C GLY A 124 -6.42 -14.80 -15.34
N LEU A 125 -5.44 -15.66 -15.06
CA LEU A 125 -4.08 -15.23 -14.71
C LEU A 125 -3.38 -14.62 -15.93
N PHE A 126 -2.47 -13.68 -15.70
CA PHE A 126 -1.65 -13.04 -16.73
C PHE A 126 -2.46 -12.21 -17.76
N SER A 127 -3.66 -11.75 -17.39
CA SER A 127 -4.42 -10.80 -18.19
C SER A 127 -3.62 -9.51 -18.40
N GLU A 128 -3.58 -8.99 -19.62
CA GLU A 128 -2.79 -7.80 -19.96
C GLU A 128 -3.17 -6.55 -19.15
N ASN A 129 -2.16 -5.73 -18.85
CA ASN A 129 -2.32 -4.41 -18.23
C ASN A 129 -1.25 -3.49 -18.81
N SER A 130 -1.59 -2.73 -19.84
CA SER A 130 -0.64 -1.90 -20.60
C SER A 130 -0.01 -0.77 -19.76
N MET A 131 -0.68 -0.32 -18.71
CA MET A 131 -0.19 0.71 -17.79
C MET A 131 0.72 0.14 -16.69
N LEU A 132 0.59 -1.15 -16.35
CA LEU A 132 1.47 -1.86 -15.42
C LEU A 132 1.71 -3.32 -15.84
N PRO A 133 2.52 -3.58 -16.89
CA PRO A 133 2.68 -4.91 -17.49
C PRO A 133 3.22 -5.98 -16.53
N VAL A 134 3.96 -5.55 -15.50
CA VAL A 134 4.54 -6.44 -14.50
C VAL A 134 3.51 -6.96 -13.48
N SER A 135 2.42 -6.22 -13.21
CA SER A 135 1.44 -6.58 -12.16
C SER A 135 0.77 -7.94 -12.40
N PRO A 136 0.23 -8.25 -13.61
CA PRO A 136 -0.39 -9.54 -13.89
C PRO A 136 0.52 -10.76 -13.69
N HIS A 137 1.84 -10.54 -13.74
CA HIS A 137 2.87 -11.56 -13.60
C HIS A 137 3.41 -11.70 -12.17
N TYR A 138 3.03 -10.78 -11.28
CA TYR A 138 3.24 -10.87 -9.84
C TYR A 138 1.90 -10.67 -9.10
N PRO A 139 0.88 -11.53 -9.37
CA PRO A 139 -0.51 -11.26 -9.02
C PRO A 139 -0.83 -11.50 -7.55
N GLY A 140 0.19 -11.62 -6.69
CA GLY A 140 0.01 -12.02 -5.30
C GLY A 140 -0.92 -11.10 -4.49
N LEU A 141 -0.88 -9.79 -4.75
CA LEU A 141 -1.78 -8.83 -4.11
C LEU A 141 -3.23 -9.04 -4.55
N GLU A 142 -3.43 -9.12 -5.86
CA GLU A 142 -4.73 -9.21 -6.52
C GLU A 142 -5.39 -10.57 -6.24
N LEU A 143 -4.61 -11.65 -6.20
CA LEU A 143 -5.08 -12.98 -5.79
C LEU A 143 -5.60 -12.99 -4.34
N ALA A 144 -4.92 -12.30 -3.42
CA ALA A 144 -5.42 -12.19 -2.06
C ALA A 144 -6.73 -11.39 -2.00
N ALA A 145 -6.83 -10.30 -2.76
CA ALA A 145 -8.02 -9.45 -2.78
C ALA A 145 -9.21 -10.12 -3.45
N VAL A 146 -9.02 -10.79 -4.59
CA VAL A 146 -10.10 -11.50 -5.29
C VAL A 146 -10.60 -12.69 -4.47
N ALA A 147 -9.72 -13.36 -3.72
CA ALA A 147 -10.14 -14.40 -2.78
C ALA A 147 -11.08 -13.83 -1.71
N VAL A 148 -10.76 -12.66 -1.14
CA VAL A 148 -11.65 -11.98 -0.19
C VAL A 148 -12.98 -11.64 -0.86
N HIS A 149 -12.96 -11.13 -2.09
CA HIS A 149 -14.16 -10.79 -2.85
C HIS A 149 -15.06 -12.02 -3.06
N TRP A 150 -14.52 -13.14 -3.53
CA TRP A 150 -15.30 -14.37 -3.76
C TRP A 150 -15.79 -15.04 -2.49
N LEU A 151 -15.03 -14.96 -1.40
CA LEU A 151 -15.44 -15.54 -0.11
C LEU A 151 -16.51 -14.70 0.60
N SER A 152 -16.50 -13.38 0.42
CA SER A 152 -17.32 -12.45 1.21
C SER A 152 -18.40 -11.71 0.44
N GLY A 153 -18.30 -11.60 -0.89
CA GLY A 153 -19.13 -10.73 -1.72
C GLY A 153 -18.97 -9.23 -1.43
N LEU A 154 -17.94 -8.82 -0.70
CA LEU A 154 -17.63 -7.41 -0.44
C LEU A 154 -17.21 -6.71 -1.73
N PRO A 155 -17.46 -5.40 -1.86
CA PRO A 155 -16.97 -4.66 -3.03
C PRO A 155 -15.44 -4.65 -3.08
N LEU A 156 -14.83 -4.48 -4.25
CA LEU A 156 -13.38 -4.61 -4.39
C LEU A 156 -12.60 -3.61 -3.53
N ILE A 157 -13.09 -2.37 -3.36
CA ILE A 157 -12.46 -1.40 -2.46
C ILE A 157 -12.39 -1.92 -1.02
N ALA A 158 -13.42 -2.59 -0.52
CA ALA A 158 -13.41 -3.19 0.81
C ALA A 158 -12.45 -4.38 0.88
N CYS A 159 -12.31 -5.15 -0.20
CA CYS A 159 -11.35 -6.25 -0.29
C CYS A 159 -9.91 -5.75 -0.24
N GLN A 160 -9.60 -4.65 -0.94
CA GLN A 160 -8.31 -3.98 -0.86
C GLN A 160 -7.98 -3.56 0.58
N VAL A 161 -8.94 -2.94 1.27
CA VAL A 161 -8.79 -2.53 2.69
C VAL A 161 -8.50 -3.70 3.59
N VAL A 162 -9.24 -4.82 3.44
CA VAL A 162 -9.02 -6.04 4.23
C VAL A 162 -7.61 -6.57 4.01
N VAL A 163 -7.14 -6.67 2.77
CA VAL A 163 -5.80 -7.20 2.45
C VAL A 163 -4.69 -6.28 2.97
N VAL A 164 -4.82 -4.96 2.78
CA VAL A 164 -3.83 -3.99 3.28
C VAL A 164 -3.79 -3.94 4.81
N ALA A 165 -4.96 -3.96 5.47
CA ALA A 165 -5.03 -4.02 6.92
C ALA A 165 -4.41 -5.33 7.45
N LEU A 166 -4.68 -6.46 6.79
CA LEU A 166 -4.09 -7.75 7.14
C LEU A 166 -2.57 -7.75 6.97
N ALA A 167 -2.07 -7.18 5.87
CA ALA A 167 -0.64 -6.98 5.65
C ALA A 167 0.00 -6.09 6.72
N ARG A 168 -0.66 -4.99 7.09
CA ARG A 168 -0.22 -4.09 8.15
C ARG A 168 -0.10 -4.79 9.50
N VAL A 169 -1.13 -5.54 9.89
CA VAL A 169 -1.13 -6.30 11.15
C VAL A 169 -0.07 -7.39 11.12
N THR A 170 0.04 -8.13 10.01
CA THR A 170 1.06 -9.17 9.81
C THR A 170 2.47 -8.61 9.95
N LEU A 171 2.77 -7.49 9.28
CA LEU A 171 4.05 -6.79 9.37
C LEU A 171 4.38 -6.39 10.80
N VAL A 172 3.45 -5.72 11.49
CA VAL A 172 3.67 -5.22 12.85
C VAL A 172 3.86 -6.36 13.85
N VAL A 173 3.01 -7.39 13.78
CA VAL A 173 3.12 -8.56 14.65
C VAL A 173 4.42 -9.31 14.37
N ALA A 174 4.76 -9.53 13.11
CA ALA A 174 5.99 -10.19 12.71
C ALA A 174 7.23 -9.44 13.19
N LEU A 175 7.29 -8.12 12.93
CA LEU A 175 8.40 -7.26 13.32
C LEU A 175 8.56 -7.18 14.83
N PHE A 176 7.46 -7.00 15.58
CA PHE A 176 7.47 -7.00 17.03
C PHE A 176 8.01 -8.33 17.58
N LEU A 177 7.47 -9.45 17.11
CA LEU A 177 7.87 -10.77 17.59
C LEU A 177 9.29 -11.13 17.17
N LEU A 178 9.73 -10.72 15.97
CA LEU A 178 11.11 -10.89 15.51
C LEU A 178 12.07 -10.11 16.40
N ALA A 179 11.80 -8.83 16.62
CA ALA A 179 12.61 -7.99 17.50
C ALA A 179 12.63 -8.53 18.93
N ALA A 180 11.48 -8.98 19.47
CA ALA A 180 11.39 -9.57 20.80
C ALA A 180 12.18 -10.88 20.89
N THR A 181 12.20 -11.68 19.83
CA THR A 181 12.97 -12.93 19.75
C THR A 181 14.47 -12.63 19.77
N VAL A 182 14.93 -11.73 18.89
CA VAL A 182 16.35 -11.40 18.72
C VAL A 182 16.92 -10.67 19.94
N THR A 183 16.16 -9.74 20.53
CA THR A 183 16.63 -8.89 21.64
C THR A 183 16.24 -9.39 23.02
N ARG A 184 15.41 -10.44 23.10
CA ARG A 184 14.80 -10.96 24.33
C ARG A 184 14.06 -9.88 25.15
N SER A 185 13.54 -8.84 24.51
CA SER A 185 12.87 -7.71 25.18
C SER A 185 11.64 -7.23 24.42
N ALA A 186 10.47 -7.38 25.03
CA ALA A 186 9.22 -6.82 24.51
C ALA A 186 9.20 -5.29 24.52
N ARG A 187 9.97 -4.66 25.42
CA ARG A 187 10.13 -3.19 25.44
C ARG A 187 10.91 -2.72 24.22
N VAL A 188 12.03 -3.39 23.91
CA VAL A 188 12.80 -3.09 22.68
C VAL A 188 11.93 -3.34 21.45
N ALA A 189 11.22 -4.45 21.38
CA ALA A 189 10.32 -4.75 20.27
C ALA A 189 9.25 -3.67 20.02
N GLY A 190 8.60 -3.17 21.08
CA GLY A 190 7.63 -2.09 20.95
C GLY A 190 8.24 -0.78 20.42
N VAL A 191 9.46 -0.47 20.84
CA VAL A 191 10.21 0.70 20.34
C VAL A 191 10.70 0.48 18.91
N VAL A 192 11.07 -0.74 18.50
CA VAL A 192 11.40 -1.06 17.10
C VAL A 192 10.21 -0.77 16.20
N VAL A 193 9.01 -1.24 16.56
CA VAL A 193 7.81 -0.94 15.75
C VAL A 193 7.55 0.56 15.70
N LEU A 194 7.61 1.25 16.85
CA LEU A 194 7.40 2.70 16.94
C LEU A 194 8.39 3.48 16.04
N LEU A 195 9.67 3.13 16.08
CA LEU A 195 10.69 3.77 15.26
C LEU A 195 10.57 3.38 13.78
N TYR A 196 10.07 2.18 13.47
CA TYR A 196 9.83 1.77 12.09
C TYR A 196 8.69 2.58 11.44
N THR A 197 7.73 3.10 12.22
CA THR A 197 6.70 4.00 11.67
C THR A 197 7.25 5.34 11.19
N ALA A 198 8.52 5.66 11.50
CA ALA A 198 9.24 6.81 10.96
C ALA A 198 9.96 6.53 9.64
N SER A 199 9.74 5.36 9.03
CA SER A 199 10.15 5.13 7.65
C SER A 199 9.32 6.00 6.71
N ALA A 200 9.97 6.56 5.69
CA ALA A 200 9.30 7.32 4.64
C ALA A 200 8.14 6.52 4.00
N GLN A 201 8.32 5.21 3.85
CA GLN A 201 7.33 4.36 3.21
C GLN A 201 6.20 3.89 4.13
N PHE A 202 6.29 4.05 5.46
CA PHE A 202 5.35 3.40 6.39
C PHE A 202 3.93 3.97 6.29
N TYR A 203 3.79 5.29 6.31
CA TYR A 203 2.49 5.99 6.30
C TYR A 203 1.88 6.05 4.89
N PHE A 204 2.71 6.20 3.86
CA PHE A 204 2.29 6.43 2.48
C PHE A 204 2.27 5.12 1.67
N PHE A 205 3.39 4.71 1.08
CA PHE A 205 3.42 3.65 0.07
C PHE A 205 3.03 2.28 0.61
N ASN A 206 3.54 1.91 1.79
CA ASN A 206 3.19 0.65 2.45
C ASN A 206 1.76 0.66 3.03
N ALA A 207 1.02 1.77 2.88
CA ALA A 207 -0.40 1.89 3.22
C ALA A 207 -1.31 1.81 2.00
N GLN A 208 -0.76 1.80 0.79
CA GLN A 208 -1.52 1.68 -0.45
C GLN A 208 -1.84 0.22 -0.77
N PHE A 209 -2.86 0.02 -1.61
CA PHE A 209 -3.08 -1.22 -2.33
C PHE A 209 -2.00 -1.41 -3.42
N SER A 210 -0.80 -1.76 -2.96
CA SER A 210 0.38 -2.03 -3.79
C SER A 210 1.05 -3.33 -3.34
N TYR A 211 1.62 -4.06 -4.29
CA TYR A 211 2.23 -5.36 -4.03
C TYR A 211 3.38 -5.35 -3.00
N GLN A 212 4.04 -4.21 -2.80
CA GLN A 212 5.12 -4.04 -1.82
C GLN A 212 4.57 -4.11 -0.38
N THR A 213 3.35 -3.60 -0.17
CA THR A 213 2.66 -3.63 1.13
C THR A 213 2.54 -5.05 1.66
N VAL A 214 2.12 -5.99 0.82
CA VAL A 214 2.00 -7.42 1.16
C VAL A 214 3.38 -8.08 1.22
N ALA A 215 4.28 -7.73 0.31
CA ALA A 215 5.63 -8.29 0.24
C ALA A 215 6.43 -8.08 1.54
N ILE A 216 6.43 -6.87 2.10
CA ILE A 216 7.17 -6.56 3.33
C ILE A 216 6.59 -7.32 4.55
N ALA A 217 5.27 -7.51 4.59
CA ALA A 217 4.62 -8.31 5.63
C ALA A 217 5.09 -9.78 5.58
N MET A 218 5.15 -10.37 4.39
CA MET A 218 5.63 -11.74 4.19
C MET A 218 7.12 -11.88 4.47
N LEU A 219 7.94 -10.90 4.10
CA LEU A 219 9.36 -10.83 4.47
C LEU A 219 9.53 -10.90 5.99
N ALA A 220 8.83 -10.03 6.74
CA ALA A 220 8.93 -10.00 8.19
C ALA A 220 8.47 -11.33 8.82
N ALA A 221 7.37 -11.91 8.30
CA ALA A 221 6.87 -13.21 8.74
C ALA A 221 7.88 -14.34 8.49
N ALA A 222 8.49 -14.39 7.30
CA ALA A 222 9.52 -15.37 6.96
C ALA A 222 10.72 -15.27 7.89
N LEU A 223 11.23 -14.05 8.13
CA LEU A 223 12.36 -13.82 9.05
C LEU A 223 12.03 -14.25 10.49
N LEU A 224 10.81 -14.01 10.97
CA LEU A 224 10.35 -14.48 12.28
C LEU A 224 10.32 -16.01 12.35
N PHE A 225 9.76 -16.68 11.34
CA PHE A 225 9.73 -18.14 11.30
C PHE A 225 11.14 -18.74 11.24
N LEU A 226 12.05 -18.15 10.46
CA LEU A 226 13.45 -18.56 10.42
C LEU A 226 14.17 -18.32 11.75
N ALA A 227 13.92 -17.20 12.42
CA ALA A 227 14.45 -16.94 13.76
C ALA A 227 13.97 -18.01 14.76
N ARG A 228 12.68 -18.37 14.74
CA ARG A 228 12.13 -19.46 15.56
C ARG A 228 12.73 -20.82 15.21
N ALA A 229 12.89 -21.12 13.92
CA ALA A 229 13.55 -22.34 13.48
C ALA A 229 14.99 -22.40 14.01
N CYS A 230 15.73 -21.28 14.01
CA CYS A 230 17.08 -21.17 14.55
C CYS A 230 17.14 -21.39 16.07
N GLU A 231 16.12 -20.98 16.83
CA GLU A 231 16.04 -21.17 18.28
C GLU A 231 15.49 -22.53 18.72
N ALA A 232 14.75 -23.23 17.86
CA ALA A 232 14.13 -24.51 18.20
C ALA A 232 15.15 -25.53 18.74
N ALA A 233 14.80 -26.26 19.81
CA ALA A 233 15.62 -27.34 20.37
C ALA A 233 15.66 -28.57 19.43
N GLU A 234 14.58 -28.81 18.70
CA GLU A 234 14.43 -29.92 17.76
C GLU A 234 15.52 -29.96 16.68
N THR A 235 16.06 -31.14 16.39
CA THR A 235 17.08 -31.32 15.35
C THR A 235 16.57 -30.89 13.97
N ARG A 236 15.29 -31.12 13.67
CA ARG A 236 14.61 -30.76 12.42
C ARG A 236 13.32 -29.95 12.68
N PRO A 237 13.41 -28.60 12.76
CA PRO A 237 12.27 -27.73 13.05
C PRO A 237 11.43 -27.49 11.80
N TRP A 238 10.83 -28.56 11.25
CA TRP A 238 10.21 -28.53 9.93
C TRP A 238 9.01 -27.59 9.85
N ARG A 239 8.22 -27.41 10.93
CA ARG A 239 7.04 -26.53 10.95
C ARG A 239 7.38 -25.06 10.69
N PRO A 240 8.27 -24.40 11.47
CA PRO A 240 8.66 -23.03 11.17
C PRO A 240 9.46 -22.91 9.87
N MET A 241 10.23 -23.94 9.46
CA MET A 241 10.88 -23.91 8.15
C MET A 241 9.86 -23.93 7.00
N LEU A 242 8.85 -24.79 7.07
CA LEU A 242 7.77 -24.83 6.08
C LEU A 242 6.99 -23.52 6.04
N ALA A 243 6.61 -22.98 7.21
CA ALA A 243 5.92 -21.69 7.28
C ALA A 243 6.76 -20.55 6.68
N ALA A 244 8.08 -20.53 6.93
CA ALA A 244 8.98 -19.58 6.29
C ALA A 244 8.97 -19.73 4.76
N GLN A 245 9.01 -20.97 4.25
CA GLN A 245 8.99 -21.20 2.80
C GLN A 245 7.65 -20.86 2.15
N VAL A 246 6.54 -21.07 2.84
CA VAL A 246 5.22 -20.60 2.36
C VAL A 246 5.22 -19.08 2.20
N CYS A 247 5.75 -18.35 3.18
CA CYS A 247 5.89 -16.89 3.07
C CYS A 247 6.87 -16.46 1.95
N LEU A 248 8.00 -17.16 1.77
CA LEU A 248 9.00 -16.85 0.73
C LEU A 248 8.50 -17.18 -0.68
N ALA A 249 7.74 -18.26 -0.86
CA ALA A 249 7.11 -18.60 -2.12
C ALA A 249 6.00 -17.59 -2.47
N ALA A 250 5.18 -17.20 -1.50
CA ALA A 250 4.18 -16.15 -1.70
C ALA A 250 4.84 -14.80 -2.04
N LEU A 251 5.98 -14.48 -1.39
CA LEU A 251 6.78 -13.30 -1.72
C LEU A 251 7.28 -13.32 -3.17
N ALA A 252 7.77 -14.46 -3.65
CA ALA A 252 8.27 -14.64 -5.02
C ALA A 252 7.23 -14.30 -6.09
N VAL A 253 5.96 -14.64 -5.85
CA VAL A 253 4.84 -14.36 -6.78
C VAL A 253 4.18 -12.99 -6.57
N THR A 254 4.69 -12.18 -5.63
CA THR A 254 4.11 -10.87 -5.27
C THR A 254 5.01 -9.71 -5.65
N HIS A 255 6.31 -9.80 -5.33
CA HIS A 255 7.19 -8.66 -5.55
C HIS A 255 8.63 -9.12 -5.80
N HIS A 256 9.08 -8.97 -7.04
CA HIS A 256 10.41 -9.40 -7.48
C HIS A 256 11.53 -8.72 -6.68
N LEU A 257 11.51 -7.40 -6.52
CA LEU A 257 12.59 -6.67 -5.86
C LEU A 257 12.75 -7.09 -4.39
N THR A 258 11.65 -7.14 -3.64
CA THR A 258 11.70 -7.60 -2.24
C THR A 258 12.15 -9.05 -2.14
N SER A 259 11.75 -9.90 -3.09
CA SER A 259 12.19 -11.31 -3.15
C SER A 259 13.71 -11.41 -3.29
N TRP A 260 14.30 -10.75 -4.28
CA TRP A 260 15.75 -10.81 -4.51
C TRP A 260 16.57 -10.19 -3.38
N LEU A 261 16.12 -9.05 -2.82
CA LEU A 261 16.76 -8.46 -1.63
C LEU A 261 16.70 -9.39 -0.42
N THR A 262 15.57 -10.08 -0.24
CA THR A 262 15.41 -11.07 0.84
C THR A 262 16.38 -12.23 0.64
N LEU A 263 16.46 -12.79 -0.56
CA LEU A 263 17.40 -13.87 -0.87
C LEU A 263 18.84 -13.47 -0.59
N GLY A 264 19.26 -12.28 -1.02
CA GLY A 264 20.58 -11.73 -0.71
C GLY A 264 20.85 -11.65 0.81
N ALA A 265 19.86 -11.19 1.58
CA ALA A 265 19.95 -11.16 3.04
C ALA A 265 20.04 -12.56 3.68
N LEU A 266 19.28 -13.55 3.17
CA LEU A 266 19.33 -14.93 3.67
C LEU A 266 20.69 -15.58 3.37
N TRP A 267 21.21 -15.42 2.15
CA TRP A 267 22.55 -15.89 1.79
C TRP A 267 23.64 -15.24 2.65
N LEU A 268 23.56 -13.94 2.87
CA LEU A 268 24.49 -13.23 3.75
C LEU A 268 24.37 -13.71 5.21
N LEU A 269 23.17 -13.96 5.72
CA LEU A 269 22.98 -14.53 7.06
C LEU A 269 23.56 -15.94 7.16
N ALA A 270 23.37 -16.79 6.16
CA ALA A 270 23.94 -18.13 6.12
C ALA A 270 25.47 -18.08 6.20
N LEU A 271 26.09 -17.18 5.42
CA LEU A 271 27.52 -16.91 5.45
C LEU A 271 27.97 -16.39 6.83
N LEU A 272 27.32 -15.37 7.37
CA LEU A 272 27.68 -14.77 8.65
C LEU A 272 27.56 -15.77 9.81
N PHE A 273 26.52 -16.59 9.84
CA PHE A 273 26.40 -17.68 10.82
C PHE A 273 27.50 -18.73 10.64
N GLY A 274 27.85 -19.10 9.40
CA GLY A 274 28.93 -20.04 9.12
C GLY A 274 30.28 -19.53 9.61
N LEU A 275 30.60 -18.28 9.25
CA LEU A 275 31.79 -17.55 9.70
C LEU A 275 31.83 -17.35 11.23
N GLY A 276 30.67 -17.27 11.88
CA GLY A 276 30.53 -17.19 13.33
C GLY A 276 30.65 -18.54 14.06
N GLY A 277 30.83 -19.66 13.35
CA GLY A 277 30.85 -21.00 13.92
C GLY A 277 29.46 -21.57 14.27
N GLU A 278 28.38 -20.87 13.93
CA GLU A 278 26.99 -21.24 14.25
C GLU A 278 26.42 -22.23 13.22
N ARG A 279 27.09 -23.39 13.02
CA ARG A 279 26.84 -24.36 11.93
C ARG A 279 25.36 -24.72 11.76
N ARG A 280 24.63 -24.90 12.87
CA ARG A 280 23.20 -25.27 12.85
C ARG A 280 22.32 -24.14 12.29
N ARG A 281 22.59 -22.89 12.64
CA ARG A 281 21.86 -21.72 12.12
C ARG A 281 22.23 -21.46 10.67
N ALA A 282 23.53 -21.56 10.35
CA ALA A 282 24.03 -21.45 8.98
C ALA A 282 23.33 -22.44 8.04
N ARG A 283 23.28 -23.72 8.40
CA ARG A 283 22.62 -24.76 7.60
C ARG A 283 21.12 -24.49 7.40
N ARG A 284 20.42 -24.05 8.45
CA ARG A 284 18.98 -23.73 8.35
C ARG A 284 18.73 -22.55 7.41
N MET A 285 19.56 -21.52 7.51
CA MET A 285 19.47 -20.36 6.64
C MET A 285 19.84 -20.70 5.19
N LEU A 286 20.86 -21.53 4.99
CA LEU A 286 21.26 -22.03 3.68
C LEU A 286 20.12 -22.80 3.00
N VAL A 287 19.53 -23.78 3.68
CA VAL A 287 18.38 -24.55 3.14
C VAL A 287 17.20 -23.64 2.83
N ALA A 288 16.96 -22.64 3.68
CA ALA A 288 15.91 -21.65 3.42
C ALA A 288 16.18 -20.86 2.13
N ALA A 289 17.40 -20.33 2.00
CA ALA A 289 17.85 -19.56 0.86
C ALA A 289 17.85 -20.37 -0.44
N GLU A 290 18.35 -21.61 -0.42
CA GLU A 290 18.42 -22.48 -1.61
C GLU A 290 17.04 -22.75 -2.21
N ILE A 291 16.10 -23.25 -1.39
CA ILE A 291 14.73 -23.54 -1.86
C ILE A 291 14.05 -22.25 -2.32
N ALA A 292 14.18 -21.15 -1.58
CA ALA A 292 13.57 -19.88 -1.97
C ALA A 292 14.18 -19.31 -3.26
N THR A 293 15.49 -19.48 -3.48
CA THR A 293 16.16 -19.14 -4.75
C THR A 293 15.61 -19.98 -5.89
N VAL A 294 15.42 -21.29 -5.71
CA VAL A 294 14.83 -22.15 -6.74
C VAL A 294 13.41 -21.70 -7.09
N VAL A 295 12.56 -21.42 -6.09
CA VAL A 295 11.19 -20.95 -6.32
C VAL A 295 11.16 -19.60 -7.02
N ALA A 296 11.96 -18.63 -6.55
CA ALA A 296 12.03 -17.30 -7.15
C ALA A 296 12.61 -17.34 -8.58
N ALA A 297 13.64 -18.15 -8.83
CA ALA A 297 14.21 -18.32 -10.16
C ALA A 297 13.25 -19.05 -11.10
N ALA A 298 12.51 -20.06 -10.62
CA ALA A 298 11.49 -20.74 -11.41
C ALA A 298 10.37 -19.79 -11.82
N TRP A 299 9.87 -18.96 -10.89
CA TRP A 299 8.87 -17.94 -11.22
C TRP A 299 9.42 -16.89 -12.18
N ALA A 300 10.61 -16.36 -11.91
CA ALA A 300 11.26 -15.39 -12.78
C ALA A 300 11.51 -15.94 -14.19
N ALA A 301 11.80 -17.24 -14.33
CA ALA A 301 11.97 -17.89 -15.63
C ALA A 301 10.67 -17.92 -16.44
N VAL A 302 9.51 -18.12 -15.79
CA VAL A 302 8.19 -18.06 -16.44
C VAL A 302 7.91 -16.65 -17.00
N VAL A 303 8.39 -15.61 -16.31
CA VAL A 303 8.15 -14.19 -16.65
C VAL A 303 9.36 -13.54 -17.35
N ALA A 304 10.41 -14.31 -17.66
CA ALA A 304 11.73 -13.78 -18.02
C ALA A 304 11.74 -12.81 -19.21
N PRO A 305 11.02 -13.05 -20.32
CA PRO A 305 11.01 -12.13 -21.46
C PRO A 305 10.49 -10.73 -21.07
N LEU A 306 9.49 -10.68 -20.19
CA LEU A 306 8.91 -9.43 -19.68
C LEU A 306 9.83 -8.77 -18.66
N LEU A 307 10.43 -9.54 -17.76
CA LEU A 307 11.37 -8.99 -16.76
C LEU A 307 12.58 -8.33 -17.40
N VAL A 308 13.14 -8.91 -18.47
CA VAL A 308 14.26 -8.29 -19.18
C VAL A 308 13.83 -6.98 -19.83
N ARG A 309 12.69 -6.93 -20.53
CA ARG A 309 12.17 -5.70 -21.14
C ARG A 309 11.81 -4.62 -20.11
N TYR A 310 11.25 -5.02 -18.97
CA TYR A 310 10.83 -4.12 -17.90
C TYR A 310 12.01 -3.59 -17.07
N LEU A 311 12.97 -4.45 -16.73
CA LEU A 311 14.09 -4.08 -15.85
C LEU A 311 15.29 -3.50 -16.61
N SER A 312 15.52 -3.85 -17.89
CA SER A 312 16.67 -3.31 -18.65
C SER A 312 16.68 -1.79 -18.65
N PRO A 313 15.58 -1.08 -19.01
CA PRO A 313 15.58 0.38 -18.99
C PRO A 313 15.88 0.97 -17.60
N ILE A 314 15.45 0.31 -16.53
CA ILE A 314 15.72 0.75 -15.16
C ILE A 314 17.21 0.62 -14.84
N PHE A 315 17.85 -0.49 -15.23
CA PHE A 315 19.29 -0.68 -15.04
C PHE A 315 20.14 0.20 -15.95
N ASP A 316 19.72 0.38 -17.21
CA ASP A 316 20.38 1.24 -18.19
C ASP A 316 20.33 2.70 -17.73
N ASN A 317 19.15 3.17 -17.30
CA ASN A 317 18.99 4.50 -16.71
C ASN A 317 19.82 4.63 -15.44
N ALA A 318 19.75 3.69 -14.49
CA ALA A 318 20.54 3.73 -13.25
C ALA A 318 22.06 3.76 -13.52
N GLY A 319 22.55 3.03 -14.53
CA GLY A 319 23.95 3.03 -14.95
C GLY A 319 24.39 4.35 -15.59
N SER A 320 23.60 4.87 -16.53
CA SER A 320 23.87 6.18 -17.15
C SER A 320 23.83 7.34 -16.14
N GLU A 321 22.98 7.22 -15.12
CA GLU A 321 22.78 8.25 -14.11
C GLU A 321 23.82 8.17 -12.99
N LEU A 322 24.30 6.97 -12.65
CA LEU A 322 25.50 6.81 -11.83
C LEU A 322 26.72 7.47 -12.52
N ALA A 323 26.85 7.31 -13.83
CA ALA A 323 27.89 7.99 -14.61
C ALA A 323 27.73 9.53 -14.59
N ARG A 324 26.50 10.05 -14.70
CA ARG A 324 26.20 11.50 -14.58
C ARG A 324 26.44 12.06 -13.17
N LEU A 325 26.08 11.31 -12.13
CA LEU A 325 26.37 11.63 -10.73
C LEU A 325 27.88 11.71 -10.47
N LEU A 326 28.65 10.77 -11.03
CA LEU A 326 30.11 10.77 -10.96
C LEU A 326 30.74 11.91 -11.79
N ALA A 327 30.06 12.36 -12.85
CA ALA A 327 30.44 13.50 -13.68
C ALA A 327 30.02 14.87 -13.10
N LEU A 328 29.27 14.90 -11.99
CA LEU A 328 28.69 16.11 -11.36
C LEU A 328 27.77 16.93 -12.29
N ASP A 329 27.32 16.36 -13.41
CA ASP A 329 26.39 16.99 -14.34
C ASP A 329 24.95 16.66 -13.92
N GLY A 330 24.36 17.51 -13.08
CA GLY A 330 23.02 17.33 -12.54
C GLY A 330 22.07 18.47 -12.90
N GLY A 331 21.21 18.27 -13.91
CA GLY A 331 19.97 19.04 -14.07
C GLY A 331 18.97 18.69 -12.95
N GLY A 332 19.24 19.15 -11.73
CA GLY A 332 18.61 18.65 -10.51
C GLY A 332 17.17 19.10 -10.29
N ARG A 333 16.41 18.26 -9.59
CA ARG A 333 15.12 18.60 -8.97
C ARG A 333 15.36 19.65 -7.87
N ALA A 334 14.54 20.71 -7.82
CA ALA A 334 14.63 21.69 -6.75
C ALA A 334 14.35 21.03 -5.39
N VAL A 335 15.28 21.21 -4.44
CA VAL A 335 15.18 20.59 -3.11
C VAL A 335 13.95 21.13 -2.38
N GLY A 336 13.11 20.22 -1.91
CA GLY A 336 11.90 20.60 -1.17
C GLY A 336 10.80 21.20 -2.04
N ALA A 337 10.80 20.98 -3.36
CA ALA A 337 9.69 21.36 -4.23
C ALA A 337 8.95 20.14 -4.82
N ASP A 338 7.69 20.35 -5.20
CA ASP A 338 6.91 19.40 -6.01
C ASP A 338 7.37 19.40 -7.48
N GLY A 339 6.77 18.52 -8.30
CA GLY A 339 7.13 18.38 -9.72
C GLY A 339 6.98 19.67 -10.54
N GLY A 340 6.00 20.50 -10.18
CA GLY A 340 5.72 21.77 -10.82
C GLY A 340 6.64 22.91 -10.34
N GLY A 341 7.49 22.66 -9.34
CA GLY A 341 8.40 23.65 -8.76
C GLY A 341 7.81 24.44 -7.59
N THR A 342 6.65 24.04 -7.05
CA THR A 342 6.08 24.69 -5.87
C THR A 342 6.90 24.29 -4.64
N PRO A 343 7.55 25.24 -3.94
CA PRO A 343 8.34 24.92 -2.76
C PRO A 343 7.45 24.52 -1.58
N ALA A 344 7.87 23.51 -0.85
CA ALA A 344 7.30 23.16 0.43
C ALA A 344 7.55 24.28 1.45
N PRO A 345 6.63 24.51 2.40
CA PRO A 345 6.85 25.47 3.48
C PRO A 345 8.17 25.21 4.23
N ALA A 346 8.89 26.27 4.60
CA ALA A 346 10.21 26.17 5.23
C ALA A 346 10.21 25.34 6.54
N TRP A 347 9.10 25.34 7.27
CA TRP A 347 8.95 24.55 8.48
C TRP A 347 8.82 23.05 8.18
N GLU A 348 8.21 22.64 7.07
CA GLU A 348 8.15 21.23 6.64
C GLU A 348 9.54 20.73 6.28
N VAL A 349 10.28 21.55 5.51
CA VAL A 349 11.69 21.28 5.20
C VAL A 349 12.52 21.16 6.49
N GLY A 350 12.28 22.04 7.46
CA GLY A 350 12.90 21.97 8.79
C GLY A 350 12.59 20.68 9.54
N VAL A 351 11.35 20.20 9.50
CA VAL A 351 10.92 18.93 10.14
C VAL A 351 11.56 17.73 9.45
N MET A 352 11.57 17.69 8.11
CA MET A 352 12.23 16.65 7.32
C MET A 352 13.74 16.60 7.63
N ALA A 353 14.43 17.73 7.52
CA ALA A 353 15.85 17.84 7.82
C ALA A 353 16.16 17.48 9.28
N GLY A 354 15.34 17.96 10.22
CA GLY A 354 15.46 17.64 11.65
C GLY A 354 15.33 16.14 11.92
N SER A 355 14.41 15.45 11.24
CA SER A 355 14.29 13.99 11.32
C SER A 355 15.52 13.28 10.75
N MET A 356 16.06 13.72 9.61
CA MET A 356 17.27 13.13 9.02
C MET A 356 18.48 13.26 9.96
N VAL A 357 18.70 14.47 10.48
CA VAL A 357 19.79 14.76 11.41
C VAL A 357 19.62 13.93 12.68
N LEU A 358 18.42 13.87 13.25
CA LEU A 358 18.15 13.07 14.45
C LEU A 358 18.42 11.57 14.22
N TRP A 359 18.03 11.03 13.06
CA TRP A 359 18.37 9.65 12.70
C TRP A 359 19.89 9.41 12.65
N CYS A 360 20.65 10.30 12.02
CA CYS A 360 22.11 10.21 11.98
C CYS A 360 22.74 10.31 13.37
N LEU A 361 22.26 11.24 14.21
CA LEU A 361 22.75 11.42 15.58
C LEU A 361 22.48 10.20 16.47
N LEU A 362 21.31 9.57 16.32
CA LEU A 362 20.97 8.34 17.05
C LEU A 362 21.75 7.13 16.53
N LEU A 363 22.04 7.08 15.23
CA LEU A 363 22.72 5.96 14.59
C LEU A 363 24.17 5.84 15.06
N VAL A 364 24.92 6.92 15.21
CA VAL A 364 26.35 6.89 15.60
C VAL A 364 26.59 6.10 16.91
N PRO A 365 26.00 6.47 18.06
CA PRO A 365 26.21 5.74 19.30
C PRO A 365 25.54 4.36 19.30
N ALA A 366 24.43 4.18 18.58
CA ALA A 366 23.75 2.90 18.48
C ALA A 366 24.56 1.88 17.67
N ALA A 367 25.12 2.30 16.54
CA ALA A 367 26.01 1.51 15.69
C ALA A 367 27.25 1.09 16.47
N HIS A 368 27.84 1.98 17.27
CA HIS A 368 29.00 1.66 18.12
C HIS A 368 28.71 0.57 19.15
N VAL A 369 27.55 0.61 19.81
CA VAL A 369 27.12 -0.43 20.75
C VAL A 369 26.97 -1.79 20.05
N VAL A 370 26.30 -1.82 18.90
CA VAL A 370 26.11 -3.06 18.12
C VAL A 370 27.43 -3.58 17.56
N TRP A 371 28.30 -2.69 17.06
CA TRP A 371 29.65 -3.03 16.57
C TRP A 371 30.45 -3.79 17.62
N ARG A 372 30.45 -3.28 18.87
CA ARG A 372 31.10 -3.91 20.03
C ARG A 372 30.45 -5.23 20.50
N GLY A 373 29.38 -5.68 19.82
CA GLY A 373 28.67 -6.91 20.16
C GLY A 373 27.79 -6.78 21.41
N GLN A 374 27.43 -5.55 21.77
CA GLN A 374 26.51 -5.26 22.87
C GLN A 374 25.08 -5.13 22.32
N GLY A 375 24.09 -5.59 23.08
CA GLY A 375 22.66 -5.48 22.71
C GLY A 375 22.13 -6.57 21.77
N LEU A 376 22.70 -6.74 20.57
CA LEU A 376 22.33 -7.82 19.62
C LEU A 376 23.18 -9.11 19.79
N GLY A 377 24.00 -9.15 20.84
CA GLY A 377 24.90 -10.26 21.13
C GLY A 377 26.17 -10.30 20.26
N ARG A 378 27.00 -11.32 20.47
CA ARG A 378 28.32 -11.46 19.81
C ARG A 378 28.30 -12.25 18.50
N SER A 379 27.12 -12.69 18.04
CA SER A 379 26.96 -13.34 16.74
C SER A 379 27.45 -12.41 15.62
N ARG A 380 28.04 -12.97 14.56
CA ARG A 380 28.40 -12.22 13.35
C ARG A 380 27.16 -11.81 12.55
N ALA A 381 26.01 -12.44 12.76
CA ALA A 381 24.76 -12.04 12.11
C ALA A 381 24.34 -10.59 12.40
N ARG A 382 24.87 -9.96 13.48
CA ARG A 382 24.65 -8.54 13.79
C ARG A 382 25.14 -7.58 12.70
N TRP A 383 26.07 -8.03 11.84
CA TRP A 383 26.62 -7.21 10.77
C TRP A 383 25.60 -6.92 9.66
N LEU A 384 24.59 -7.77 9.45
CA LEU A 384 23.52 -7.48 8.48
C LEU A 384 22.71 -6.23 8.87
N PRO A 385 22.02 -6.17 10.03
CA PRO A 385 21.27 -4.98 10.40
C PRO A 385 22.17 -3.77 10.64
N LEU A 386 23.41 -3.96 11.10
CA LEU A 386 24.36 -2.85 11.24
C LEU A 386 24.76 -2.25 9.89
N GLY A 387 25.09 -3.08 8.90
CA GLY A 387 25.45 -2.64 7.55
C GLY A 387 24.29 -1.96 6.83
N LEU A 388 23.08 -2.53 6.92
CA LEU A 388 21.87 -1.90 6.38
C LEU A 388 21.58 -0.55 7.04
N ALA A 389 21.68 -0.45 8.37
CA ALA A 389 21.47 0.81 9.08
C ALA A 389 22.53 1.87 8.69
N ALA A 390 23.78 1.44 8.47
CA ALA A 390 24.87 2.32 8.03
C ALA A 390 24.70 2.84 6.60
N ALA A 391 23.81 2.25 5.79
CA ALA A 391 23.49 2.75 4.45
C ALA A 391 22.58 3.99 4.45
N TYR A 392 22.00 4.38 5.59
CA TYR A 392 21.06 5.50 5.67
C TYR A 392 21.61 6.84 5.15
N PRO A 393 22.83 7.28 5.52
CA PRO A 393 23.39 8.52 4.97
C PRO A 393 23.56 8.49 3.45
N ILE A 394 23.86 7.30 2.88
CA ILE A 394 23.97 7.12 1.42
C ILE A 394 22.61 7.33 0.76
N LEU A 395 21.53 6.81 1.36
CA LEU A 395 20.18 7.04 0.86
C LEU A 395 19.79 8.53 0.89
N LEU A 396 20.24 9.27 1.89
CA LEU A 396 19.99 10.72 1.96
C LEU A 396 20.65 11.47 0.80
N VAL A 397 21.89 11.11 0.46
CA VAL A 397 22.61 11.70 -0.68
C VAL A 397 21.94 11.30 -2.01
N ALA A 398 21.56 10.03 -2.14
CA ALA A 398 20.92 9.51 -3.36
C ALA A 398 19.59 10.21 -3.68
N ARG A 399 18.85 10.72 -2.68
CA ARG A 399 17.59 11.48 -2.86
C ARG A 399 17.75 12.79 -3.64
N PHE A 400 18.96 13.34 -3.75
CA PHE A 400 19.21 14.55 -4.52
C PHE A 400 19.41 14.29 -6.02
N SER A 401 19.55 13.03 -6.42
CA SER A 401 19.57 12.64 -7.83
C SER A 401 18.17 12.19 -8.26
N PRO A 402 17.59 12.75 -9.33
CA PRO A 402 16.28 12.33 -9.84
C PRO A 402 16.18 10.82 -10.09
N ALA A 403 17.24 10.21 -10.62
CA ALA A 403 17.27 8.78 -10.95
C ALA A 403 17.54 7.88 -9.74
N ALA A 404 18.45 8.30 -8.83
CA ALA A 404 18.74 7.50 -7.64
C ALA A 404 17.70 7.70 -6.52
N ALA A 405 16.88 8.75 -6.59
CA ALA A 405 15.83 9.04 -5.62
C ALA A 405 14.81 7.90 -5.53
N GLU A 406 14.37 7.36 -6.67
CA GLU A 406 13.40 6.25 -6.68
C GLU A 406 13.97 5.00 -6.00
N VAL A 407 15.22 4.63 -6.32
CA VAL A 407 15.93 3.52 -5.66
C VAL A 407 16.10 3.79 -4.17
N ALA A 408 16.45 5.02 -3.79
CA ALA A 408 16.63 5.41 -2.40
C ALA A 408 15.32 5.40 -1.61
N ASP A 409 14.22 5.80 -2.24
CA ASP A 409 12.87 5.73 -1.70
C ASP A 409 12.47 4.28 -1.45
N ARG A 410 12.62 3.39 -2.43
CA ARG A 410 12.32 1.96 -2.27
C ARG A 410 13.21 1.29 -1.22
N ALA A 411 14.51 1.59 -1.21
CA ALA A 411 15.48 1.03 -0.26
C ALA A 411 15.22 1.48 1.20
N SER A 412 14.63 2.66 1.39
CA SER A 412 14.40 3.24 2.73
C SER A 412 13.57 2.33 3.63
N THR A 413 12.64 1.54 3.08
CA THR A 413 11.82 0.61 3.88
C THR A 413 12.67 -0.45 4.58
N PHE A 414 13.73 -0.95 3.94
CA PHE A 414 14.60 -1.98 4.51
C PHE A 414 15.64 -1.37 5.45
N VAL A 415 16.20 -0.22 5.06
CA VAL A 415 17.19 0.51 5.87
C VAL A 415 16.56 0.99 7.17
N THR A 416 15.38 1.61 7.15
CA THR A 416 14.73 2.05 8.38
C THR A 416 14.34 0.88 9.28
N MET A 417 13.98 -0.29 8.74
CA MET A 417 13.73 -1.49 9.55
C MET A 417 14.97 -1.90 10.35
N ALA A 418 16.15 -1.87 9.71
CA ALA A 418 17.42 -2.14 10.36
C ALA A 418 17.82 -1.04 11.37
N MET A 419 17.64 0.23 11.01
CA MET A 419 17.89 1.36 11.90
C MET A 419 17.02 1.31 13.15
N ALA A 420 15.73 1.01 13.01
CA ALA A 420 14.80 0.91 14.12
C ALA A 420 15.27 -0.15 15.13
N LEU A 421 15.77 -1.30 14.67
CA LEU A 421 16.36 -2.32 15.54
C LEU A 421 17.63 -1.82 16.24
N VAL A 422 18.60 -1.29 15.48
CA VAL A 422 19.90 -0.84 16.00
C VAL A 422 19.71 0.29 17.02
N VAL A 423 18.89 1.29 16.70
CA VAL A 423 18.62 2.44 17.57
C VAL A 423 17.80 2.04 18.79
N ALA A 424 16.77 1.19 18.67
CA ALA A 424 15.96 0.77 19.81
C ALA A 424 16.78 0.04 20.89
N VAL A 425 17.72 -0.82 20.47
CA VAL A 425 18.62 -1.55 21.38
C VAL A 425 19.48 -0.60 22.20
N TRP A 426 19.92 0.52 21.61
CA TRP A 426 20.71 1.54 22.29
C TRP A 426 19.86 2.49 23.16
N LEU A 427 18.71 2.89 22.63
CA LEU A 427 17.84 3.92 23.20
C LEU A 427 17.11 3.42 24.45
N VAL A 428 16.57 2.20 24.42
CA VAL A 428 15.67 1.68 25.47
C VAL A 428 16.30 1.71 26.88
N PRO A 429 17.55 1.26 27.07
CA PRO A 429 18.23 1.38 28.37
C PRO A 429 18.40 2.83 28.85
N ARG A 430 18.43 3.80 27.93
CA ARG A 430 18.73 5.22 28.17
C ARG A 430 17.49 6.11 28.17
N LEU A 431 16.29 5.56 28.05
CA LEU A 431 15.06 6.35 27.99
C LEU A 431 14.85 7.26 29.21
N ARG A 432 15.40 6.89 30.38
CA ARG A 432 15.36 7.75 31.58
C ARG A 432 16.28 8.97 31.46
N GLU A 433 17.39 8.84 30.74
CA GLU A 433 18.36 9.92 30.50
C GLU A 433 17.84 10.90 29.45
N VAL A 434 17.23 10.37 28.37
CA VAL A 434 16.59 11.19 27.32
C VAL A 434 15.34 11.91 27.85
N GLY A 435 14.71 11.36 28.89
CA GLY A 435 13.70 12.04 29.70
C GLY A 435 12.53 12.59 28.87
N ARG A 436 12.27 13.90 29.01
CA ARG A 436 11.12 14.57 28.36
C ARG A 436 11.29 14.73 26.84
N LEU A 437 12.49 14.55 26.28
CA LEU A 437 12.77 14.71 24.86
C LEU A 437 12.39 13.49 24.01
N ALA A 438 12.15 12.34 24.64
CA ALA A 438 11.94 11.09 23.91
C ALA A 438 10.66 11.11 23.05
N VAL A 439 9.54 11.60 23.59
CA VAL A 439 8.26 11.68 22.86
C VAL A 439 8.31 12.72 21.73
N PRO A 440 8.73 13.98 21.97
CA PRO A 440 8.93 14.95 20.88
C PRO A 440 9.90 14.47 19.81
N GLY A 441 11.00 13.80 20.19
CA GLY A 441 11.95 13.22 19.25
C GLY A 441 11.32 12.16 18.35
N VAL A 442 10.51 11.25 18.91
CA VAL A 442 9.78 10.27 18.08
C VAL A 442 8.74 10.94 17.19
N VAL A 443 8.00 11.93 17.70
CA VAL A 443 7.03 12.69 16.87
C VAL A 443 7.75 13.36 15.69
N LEU A 444 8.93 13.96 15.92
CA LEU A 444 9.76 14.53 14.86
C LEU A 444 10.20 13.47 13.85
N LEU A 445 10.67 12.31 14.30
CA LEU A 445 11.06 11.22 13.41
C LEU A 445 9.88 10.72 12.55
N VAL A 446 8.73 10.48 13.17
CA VAL A 446 7.55 9.94 12.47
C VAL A 446 6.97 10.97 11.49
N LEU A 447 6.85 12.23 11.91
CA LEU A 447 6.35 13.30 11.07
C LEU A 447 7.31 13.60 9.91
N GLY A 448 8.61 13.71 10.19
CA GLY A 448 9.62 13.95 9.16
C GLY A 448 9.75 12.80 8.17
N GLY A 449 9.69 11.54 8.64
CA GLY A 449 9.58 10.37 7.75
C GLY A 449 8.33 10.44 6.88
N THR A 450 7.18 10.74 7.48
CA THR A 450 5.91 10.86 6.74
C THR A 450 5.95 11.93 5.66
N MET A 451 6.48 13.12 5.96
CA MET A 451 6.67 14.19 4.98
C MET A 451 7.63 13.77 3.86
N LEU A 452 8.74 13.11 4.21
CA LEU A 452 9.72 12.65 3.22
C LEU A 452 9.17 11.62 2.24
N GLY A 453 8.26 10.76 2.68
CA GLY A 453 7.70 9.71 1.83
C GLY A 453 6.40 10.08 1.13
N SER A 454 5.53 10.87 1.76
CA SER A 454 4.26 11.32 1.16
C SER A 454 4.41 12.56 0.28
N GLY A 455 5.57 13.23 0.27
CA GLY A 455 5.79 14.38 -0.59
C GLY A 455 4.98 15.63 -0.18
N PRO A 456 4.28 16.32 -1.08
CA PRO A 456 3.56 17.57 -0.80
C PRO A 456 2.19 17.37 -0.12
N ASP A 457 1.62 18.43 0.44
CA ASP A 457 0.34 18.38 1.19
C ASP A 457 -0.82 17.79 0.39
N TRP A 458 -0.86 18.06 -0.92
CA TRP A 458 -1.90 17.51 -1.79
C TRP A 458 -1.92 15.98 -1.84
N GLN A 459 -0.86 15.30 -1.37
CA GLN A 459 -0.86 13.85 -1.23
C GLN A 459 -1.46 13.36 0.09
N ARG A 460 -1.48 14.21 1.13
CA ARG A 460 -1.90 13.88 2.50
C ARG A 460 -3.35 14.26 2.78
N VAL A 461 -3.87 15.28 2.11
CA VAL A 461 -5.22 15.78 2.32
C VAL A 461 -5.99 15.90 1.01
N PRO A 462 -7.32 15.66 1.01
CA PRO A 462 -8.15 15.99 -0.14
C PRO A 462 -8.26 17.51 -0.32
N GLY A 463 -8.66 17.92 -1.52
CA GLY A 463 -8.83 19.32 -1.91
C GLY A 463 -9.52 19.41 -3.27
N ASP A 464 -9.57 20.61 -3.83
CA ASP A 464 -10.10 20.86 -5.17
C ASP A 464 -9.36 20.06 -6.26
N HIS A 465 -9.96 19.93 -7.43
CA HIS A 465 -9.30 19.29 -8.57
C HIS A 465 -7.97 19.99 -8.89
N LEU A 466 -6.89 19.22 -8.99
CA LEU A 466 -5.54 19.70 -9.26
C LEU A 466 -4.93 18.87 -10.39
N PRO A 467 -4.82 19.41 -11.62
CA PRO A 467 -4.23 18.70 -12.76
C PRO A 467 -2.78 18.27 -12.49
N GLY A 468 -2.45 17.03 -12.85
CA GLY A 468 -1.10 16.48 -12.75
C GLY A 468 -0.64 16.16 -11.33
N ALA A 469 -1.56 16.14 -10.36
CA ALA A 469 -1.34 15.85 -8.95
C ALA A 469 -1.96 14.51 -8.52
N GLU A 470 -1.73 13.46 -9.31
CA GLU A 470 -2.16 12.08 -9.06
C GLU A 470 -3.60 11.98 -8.54
N GLN A 471 -3.80 11.69 -7.24
CA GLN A 471 -5.12 11.51 -6.63
C GLN A 471 -5.99 12.77 -6.69
N ARG A 472 -5.41 13.97 -6.67
CA ARG A 472 -6.18 15.22 -6.82
C ARG A 472 -6.55 15.53 -8.28
N SER A 473 -6.03 14.77 -9.23
CA SER A 473 -6.48 14.83 -10.63
C SER A 473 -7.69 13.93 -10.91
N VAL A 474 -8.15 13.15 -9.92
CA VAL A 474 -9.36 12.33 -10.01
C VAL A 474 -10.48 13.03 -9.24
N ASP A 475 -11.39 13.65 -9.98
CA ASP A 475 -12.60 14.28 -9.45
C ASP A 475 -13.86 13.62 -10.03
N ALA A 476 -15.04 14.17 -9.71
CA ALA A 476 -16.31 13.62 -10.19
C ALA A 476 -16.40 13.59 -11.72
N THR A 477 -15.84 14.59 -12.41
CA THR A 477 -15.77 14.62 -13.88
C THR A 477 -14.93 13.45 -14.40
N THR A 478 -13.74 13.24 -13.85
CA THR A 478 -12.85 12.14 -14.28
C THR A 478 -13.51 10.77 -14.08
N VAL A 479 -14.20 10.55 -12.96
CA VAL A 479 -14.89 9.28 -12.68
C VAL A 479 -16.08 9.09 -13.62
N GLU A 480 -16.90 10.12 -13.82
CA GLU A 480 -18.08 10.05 -14.68
C GLU A 480 -17.70 9.82 -16.16
N VAL A 481 -16.58 10.38 -16.65
CA VAL A 481 -16.03 10.07 -17.98
C VAL A 481 -15.65 8.60 -18.08
N ALA A 482 -15.07 8.02 -17.01
CA ALA A 482 -14.74 6.60 -16.98
C ALA A 482 -15.98 5.70 -16.99
N GLN A 483 -17.03 6.08 -16.27
CA GLN A 483 -18.32 5.39 -16.30
C GLN A 483 -19.01 5.54 -17.67
N TRP A 484 -18.99 6.74 -18.26
CA TRP A 484 -19.47 7.00 -19.61
C TRP A 484 -18.75 6.11 -20.63
N ALA A 485 -17.43 5.96 -20.52
CA ALA A 485 -16.68 5.05 -21.38
C ALA A 485 -17.11 3.59 -21.18
N GLY A 486 -17.40 3.21 -19.93
CA GLY A 486 -17.92 1.90 -19.56
C GLY A 486 -19.33 1.63 -20.07
N ARG A 487 -20.14 2.67 -20.30
CA ARG A 487 -21.48 2.54 -20.91
C ARG A 487 -21.42 2.48 -22.43
N HIS A 488 -20.56 3.29 -23.05
CA HIS A 488 -20.68 3.62 -24.47
C HIS A 488 -19.53 3.19 -25.38
N LEU A 489 -18.30 3.02 -24.89
CA LEU A 489 -17.21 2.58 -25.77
C LEU A 489 -17.32 1.07 -26.03
N PRO A 490 -16.98 0.56 -27.23
CA PRO A 490 -16.88 -0.88 -27.47
C PRO A 490 -15.89 -1.58 -26.53
N ALA A 491 -16.14 -2.85 -26.22
CA ALA A 491 -15.17 -3.66 -25.48
C ALA A 491 -13.91 -3.90 -26.32
N GLY A 492 -12.74 -3.77 -25.69
CA GLY A 492 -11.44 -3.86 -26.35
C GLY A 492 -10.97 -2.58 -27.03
N SER A 493 -11.72 -1.47 -26.90
CA SER A 493 -11.32 -0.20 -27.52
C SER A 493 -10.00 0.30 -26.97
N ARG A 494 -9.14 0.81 -27.84
CA ARG A 494 -7.82 1.32 -27.52
C ARG A 494 -7.85 2.84 -27.44
N ILE A 495 -7.37 3.40 -26.33
CA ILE A 495 -7.52 4.82 -26.05
C ILE A 495 -6.18 5.51 -25.74
N ALA A 496 -5.88 6.58 -26.45
CA ALA A 496 -4.74 7.45 -26.18
C ALA A 496 -5.14 8.54 -25.20
N THR A 497 -4.43 8.69 -24.07
CA THR A 497 -4.76 9.64 -23.01
C THR A 497 -3.53 10.14 -22.26
N ASP A 498 -3.72 11.06 -21.31
CA ASP A 498 -2.72 11.35 -20.27
C ASP A 498 -2.64 10.20 -19.24
N THR A 499 -1.60 10.24 -18.40
CA THR A 499 -1.36 9.21 -17.36
C THR A 499 -2.49 9.07 -16.34
N THR A 500 -3.28 10.11 -16.07
CA THR A 500 -4.41 10.08 -15.13
C THR A 500 -5.61 9.36 -15.72
N LEU A 501 -6.04 9.73 -16.93
CA LEU A 501 -7.15 9.03 -17.57
C LEU A 501 -6.78 7.58 -17.89
N GLY A 502 -5.54 7.33 -18.33
CA GLY A 502 -5.06 6.00 -18.72
C GLY A 502 -5.13 4.99 -17.57
N ARG A 503 -4.89 5.40 -16.33
CA ARG A 503 -5.00 4.51 -15.15
C ARG A 503 -6.42 4.40 -14.57
N VAL A 504 -7.30 5.36 -14.85
CA VAL A 504 -8.67 5.40 -14.28
C VAL A 504 -9.67 4.71 -15.20
N LEU A 505 -9.63 4.98 -16.50
CA LEU A 505 -10.58 4.45 -17.48
C LEU A 505 -10.73 2.92 -17.44
N PRO A 506 -9.66 2.11 -17.38
CA PRO A 506 -9.76 0.65 -17.39
C PRO A 506 -10.41 0.06 -16.14
N ASN A 507 -10.55 0.85 -15.07
CA ASN A 507 -11.21 0.39 -13.86
C ASN A 507 -12.74 0.38 -13.99
N PHE A 508 -13.30 1.12 -14.95
CA PHE A 508 -14.74 1.26 -15.19
C PHE A 508 -15.15 0.79 -16.59
N ALA A 509 -14.22 0.77 -17.54
CA ALA A 509 -14.49 0.45 -18.93
C ALA A 509 -13.55 -0.66 -19.43
N PRO A 510 -14.02 -1.57 -20.30
CA PRO A 510 -13.19 -2.55 -21.00
C PRO A 510 -12.42 -1.89 -22.13
N VAL A 511 -11.61 -0.88 -21.80
CA VAL A 511 -10.76 -0.13 -22.72
C VAL A 511 -9.30 -0.36 -22.35
N GLU A 512 -8.43 -0.34 -23.34
CA GLU A 512 -6.98 -0.48 -23.17
C GLU A 512 -6.29 0.86 -23.46
N PRO A 513 -5.57 1.44 -22.48
CA PRO A 513 -4.73 2.60 -22.72
C PRO A 513 -3.58 2.22 -23.67
N VAL A 514 -3.34 3.05 -24.68
CA VAL A 514 -2.23 2.85 -25.62
C VAL A 514 -0.94 3.40 -25.00
N THR A 515 0.03 2.49 -24.79
CA THR A 515 1.31 2.78 -24.14
C THR A 515 2.48 2.28 -24.99
N SER A 516 3.69 2.74 -24.66
CA SER A 516 4.95 2.19 -25.21
C SER A 516 5.29 0.80 -24.65
N SER A 517 4.48 0.29 -23.74
CA SER A 517 4.57 -1.09 -23.27
C SER A 517 3.61 -2.00 -24.03
N PRO A 518 3.97 -3.27 -24.30
CA PRO A 518 3.04 -4.21 -24.92
C PRO A 518 1.77 -4.37 -24.09
N GLY A 519 0.63 -4.33 -24.76
CA GLY A 519 -0.68 -4.75 -24.23
C GLY A 519 -1.30 -5.80 -25.16
N THR A 520 -2.60 -5.75 -25.42
CA THR A 520 -3.23 -6.70 -26.38
C THR A 520 -2.98 -6.33 -27.84
N GLY A 521 -2.65 -5.06 -28.09
CA GLY A 521 -2.29 -4.55 -29.42
C GLY A 521 -0.87 -3.97 -29.48
N PRO A 522 -0.53 -3.27 -30.57
CA PRO A 522 0.79 -2.69 -30.77
C PRO A 522 1.19 -1.71 -29.65
N ALA A 523 2.49 -1.65 -29.33
CA ALA A 523 3.02 -0.73 -28.34
C ALA A 523 3.55 0.53 -29.04
N VAL A 524 2.98 1.70 -28.73
CA VAL A 524 3.36 2.99 -29.30
C VAL A 524 3.32 4.07 -28.23
N ASN A 525 4.35 4.92 -28.18
CA ASN A 525 4.37 6.07 -27.28
C ASN A 525 3.47 7.19 -27.84
N VAL A 526 2.37 7.49 -27.14
CA VAL A 526 1.39 8.51 -27.52
C VAL A 526 1.76 9.94 -27.12
N THR A 527 2.92 10.18 -26.50
CA THR A 527 3.31 11.51 -26.01
C THR A 527 3.30 12.57 -27.11
N GLU A 528 3.84 12.25 -28.28
CA GLU A 528 3.91 13.20 -29.41
C GLU A 528 2.53 13.54 -29.96
N LEU A 529 1.55 12.63 -29.86
CA LEU A 529 0.16 12.88 -30.23
C LEU A 529 -0.42 14.08 -29.46
N PHE A 530 0.01 14.28 -28.21
CA PHE A 530 -0.42 15.39 -27.37
C PHE A 530 0.51 16.60 -27.40
N LEU A 531 1.84 16.39 -27.48
CA LEU A 531 2.81 17.49 -27.46
C LEU A 531 2.95 18.23 -28.80
N ALA A 532 2.71 17.56 -29.93
CA ALA A 532 2.76 18.23 -31.23
C ALA A 532 1.67 19.31 -31.33
N ARG A 533 1.98 20.44 -31.97
CA ARG A 533 1.00 21.51 -32.23
C ARG A 533 0.18 21.28 -33.48
N GLU A 534 0.81 20.68 -34.49
CA GLU A 534 0.19 20.40 -35.78
C GLU A 534 -0.07 18.89 -35.91
N ILE A 535 -0.99 18.55 -36.81
CA ILE A 535 -1.27 17.18 -37.20
C ILE A 535 -0.49 16.91 -38.48
N ASP A 536 0.45 15.97 -38.39
CA ASP A 536 1.37 15.59 -39.47
C ASP A 536 1.30 14.07 -39.73
N ASP A 537 2.12 13.60 -40.68
CA ASP A 537 2.20 12.17 -41.01
C ASP A 537 2.65 11.33 -39.81
N ARG A 538 3.40 11.91 -38.88
CA ARG A 538 3.84 11.22 -37.65
C ARG A 538 2.68 11.04 -36.68
N TRP A 539 1.79 12.03 -36.56
CA TRP A 539 0.57 11.93 -35.78
C TRP A 539 -0.33 10.81 -36.32
N LEU A 540 -0.54 10.76 -37.64
CA LEU A 540 -1.32 9.71 -38.30
C LEU A 540 -0.68 8.33 -38.09
N ALA A 541 0.63 8.23 -38.23
CA ALA A 541 1.36 6.99 -37.96
C ALA A 541 1.17 6.52 -36.50
N ILE A 542 1.12 7.41 -35.51
CA ILE A 542 0.86 7.00 -34.11
C ILE A 542 -0.56 6.40 -33.95
N ILE A 543 -1.56 6.98 -34.62
CA ILE A 543 -2.94 6.46 -34.61
C ILE A 543 -3.00 5.09 -35.27
N GLU A 544 -2.39 4.94 -36.45
CA GLU A 544 -2.40 3.69 -37.22
C GLU A 544 -1.55 2.60 -36.53
N ASP A 545 -0.29 2.89 -36.22
CA ASP A 545 0.65 1.96 -35.59
C ASP A 545 0.14 1.54 -34.20
N GLY A 546 -0.47 2.45 -33.46
CA GLY A 546 -1.01 2.19 -32.13
C GLY A 546 -2.39 1.51 -32.14
N ALA A 547 -3.02 1.41 -33.32
CA ALA A 547 -4.43 1.05 -33.49
C ALA A 547 -5.32 1.83 -32.50
N VAL A 548 -5.19 3.16 -32.49
CA VAL A 548 -5.92 4.04 -31.56
C VAL A 548 -7.36 4.20 -32.05
N ASP A 549 -8.34 3.90 -31.19
CA ASP A 549 -9.77 4.08 -31.48
C ASP A 549 -10.29 5.43 -30.97
N PHE A 550 -9.80 5.85 -29.82
CA PHE A 550 -10.23 7.07 -29.15
C PHE A 550 -9.05 7.87 -28.63
N VAL A 551 -9.20 9.20 -28.63
CA VAL A 551 -8.28 10.14 -27.97
C VAL A 551 -9.06 10.86 -26.87
N ALA A 552 -8.64 10.75 -25.62
CA ALA A 552 -9.23 11.50 -24.51
C ALA A 552 -8.29 12.61 -24.04
N VAL A 553 -8.84 13.82 -23.91
CA VAL A 553 -8.11 15.04 -23.59
C VAL A 553 -8.74 15.73 -22.39
N ASP A 554 -7.98 15.89 -21.31
CA ASP A 554 -8.40 16.74 -20.19
C ASP A 554 -7.97 18.20 -20.44
N THR A 555 -8.92 19.06 -20.82
CA THR A 555 -8.63 20.47 -21.15
C THR A 555 -8.21 21.28 -19.92
N ARG A 556 -8.47 20.78 -18.71
CA ARG A 556 -8.08 21.44 -17.45
C ARG A 556 -6.55 21.44 -17.25
N MET A 557 -5.81 20.63 -18.00
CA MET A 557 -4.34 20.61 -18.03
C MET A 557 -3.75 21.87 -18.69
N THR A 558 -4.54 22.63 -19.46
CA THR A 558 -4.08 23.82 -20.19
C THR A 558 -3.44 24.85 -19.25
N GLY A 559 -2.22 25.26 -19.58
CA GLY A 559 -1.44 26.25 -18.82
C GLY A 559 -0.92 25.74 -17.47
N GLN A 560 -1.15 24.47 -17.12
CA GLN A 560 -0.69 23.89 -15.86
C GLN A 560 0.68 23.23 -16.01
N ARG A 561 1.47 23.25 -14.94
CA ARG A 561 2.69 22.43 -14.81
C ARG A 561 2.34 21.10 -14.15
N VAL A 562 2.87 20.00 -14.66
CA VAL A 562 2.69 18.70 -14.01
C VAL A 562 3.31 18.69 -12.61
N ARG A 563 2.60 18.19 -11.61
CA ARG A 563 3.05 18.18 -10.20
C ARG A 563 3.67 16.86 -9.76
N SER A 564 3.31 15.76 -10.42
CA SER A 564 3.79 14.40 -10.12
C SER A 564 4.98 13.94 -10.95
N GLY A 565 5.33 14.67 -12.03
CA GLY A 565 6.57 14.48 -12.80
C GLY A 565 6.41 14.30 -14.31
N SER A 566 5.25 13.81 -14.79
CA SER A 566 5.00 13.64 -16.23
C SER A 566 3.52 13.61 -16.58
N TRP A 567 3.13 14.28 -17.68
CA TRP A 567 1.77 14.19 -18.22
C TRP A 567 1.56 12.89 -19.01
N PHE A 568 2.57 12.51 -19.79
CA PHE A 568 2.59 11.38 -20.72
C PHE A 568 3.89 10.57 -20.57
N GLU A 569 4.00 9.46 -21.27
CA GLU A 569 5.14 8.55 -21.18
C GLU A 569 6.44 9.16 -21.69
N GLY A 570 7.45 9.22 -20.83
CA GLY A 570 8.75 9.81 -21.18
C GLY A 570 8.75 11.33 -21.27
N SER A 571 7.60 12.01 -21.10
CA SER A 571 7.52 13.47 -21.01
C SER A 571 7.94 13.92 -19.59
N GLN A 572 9.23 13.78 -19.27
CA GLN A 572 9.79 14.12 -17.96
C GLN A 572 10.31 15.57 -17.96
N GLY A 573 9.98 16.32 -16.92
CA GLY A 573 10.49 17.66 -16.69
C GLY A 573 10.10 18.16 -15.30
N TRP A 574 11.00 18.92 -14.64
CA TRP A 574 10.82 19.37 -13.26
C TRP A 574 10.91 20.90 -13.16
N GLY A 575 10.10 21.50 -12.30
CA GLY A 575 10.12 22.95 -12.05
C GLY A 575 9.87 23.75 -13.33
N GLU A 576 10.78 24.66 -13.66
CA GLU A 576 10.70 25.48 -14.88
C GLU A 576 10.70 24.64 -16.17
N ARG A 577 11.33 23.46 -16.14
CA ARG A 577 11.40 22.51 -17.27
C ARG A 577 10.22 21.54 -17.33
N ALA A 578 9.31 21.58 -16.35
CA ALA A 578 8.09 20.77 -16.39
C ALA A 578 7.23 21.20 -17.60
N ALA A 579 6.73 20.21 -18.34
CA ALA A 579 5.91 20.45 -19.52
C ALA A 579 4.65 21.25 -19.16
N VAL A 580 4.39 22.30 -19.94
CA VAL A 580 3.16 23.09 -19.91
C VAL A 580 2.49 22.92 -21.26
N LEU A 581 1.23 22.49 -21.23
CA LEU A 581 0.43 22.26 -22.43
C LEU A 581 -0.39 23.51 -22.71
N ASP A 582 -0.42 23.95 -23.97
CA ASP A 582 -1.26 25.06 -24.40
C ASP A 582 -2.61 24.58 -24.98
N ALA A 583 -3.52 25.52 -25.19
CA ALA A 583 -4.86 25.22 -25.68
C ALA A 583 -4.85 24.70 -27.13
N GLU A 584 -3.84 25.07 -27.92
CA GLU A 584 -3.69 24.63 -29.31
C GLU A 584 -3.32 23.14 -29.35
N GLN A 585 -2.32 22.73 -28.56
CA GLN A 585 -1.90 21.33 -28.42
C GLN A 585 -3.05 20.40 -28.01
N LEU A 586 -3.88 20.82 -27.07
CA LEU A 586 -5.01 20.02 -26.57
C LEU A 586 -6.29 20.18 -27.42
N GLY A 587 -6.41 21.26 -28.19
CA GLY A 587 -7.60 21.59 -28.98
C GLY A 587 -7.55 21.16 -30.45
N LYS A 588 -6.36 20.86 -31.00
CA LYS A 588 -6.13 20.61 -32.43
C LYS A 588 -6.98 19.51 -33.08
N PHE A 589 -7.60 18.62 -32.29
CA PHE A 589 -8.41 17.51 -32.78
C PHE A 589 -9.79 17.91 -33.31
N ALA A 590 -10.28 19.11 -32.98
CA ALA A 590 -11.68 19.49 -33.23
C ALA A 590 -12.06 19.60 -34.73
N ASP A 591 -11.12 20.00 -35.58
CA ASP A 591 -11.39 20.35 -36.98
C ASP A 591 -10.76 19.35 -37.98
N VAL A 592 -10.47 18.13 -37.53
CA VAL A 592 -9.71 17.13 -38.30
C VAL A 592 -10.68 16.20 -39.04
N PRO A 593 -10.58 16.10 -40.38
CA PRO A 593 -11.39 15.14 -41.13
C PRO A 593 -11.18 13.71 -40.63
N GLY A 594 -12.27 13.01 -40.30
CA GLY A 594 -12.21 11.63 -39.77
C GLY A 594 -12.09 11.53 -38.26
N VAL A 595 -11.98 12.65 -37.55
CA VAL A 595 -12.00 12.73 -36.08
C VAL A 595 -13.31 13.39 -35.64
N ASP A 596 -14.09 12.70 -34.81
CA ASP A 596 -15.36 13.24 -34.31
C ASP A 596 -15.31 13.45 -32.80
N LEU A 597 -15.70 14.64 -32.35
CA LEU A 597 -15.91 14.91 -30.92
C LEU A 597 -17.20 14.21 -30.47
N VAL A 598 -17.05 13.13 -29.71
CA VAL A 598 -18.17 12.29 -29.26
C VAL A 598 -18.60 12.60 -27.83
N LEU A 599 -17.73 13.21 -27.04
CA LEU A 599 -18.03 13.75 -25.72
C LEU A 599 -17.35 15.10 -25.57
N ASP A 600 -18.13 16.14 -25.26
CA ASP A 600 -17.63 17.48 -24.96
C ASP A 600 -17.82 17.81 -23.46
N GLY A 601 -16.90 18.60 -22.92
CA GLY A 601 -16.82 18.93 -21.50
C GLY A 601 -15.39 19.27 -21.07
N PRO A 602 -15.11 19.32 -19.75
CA PRO A 602 -13.74 19.52 -19.24
C PRO A 602 -12.78 18.39 -19.64
N VAL A 603 -13.33 17.20 -19.89
CA VAL A 603 -12.64 16.10 -20.58
C VAL A 603 -13.39 15.86 -21.89
N ARG A 604 -12.64 15.88 -23.00
CA ARG A 604 -13.14 15.63 -24.34
C ARG A 604 -12.72 14.26 -24.82
N VAL A 605 -13.62 13.55 -25.49
CA VAL A 605 -13.31 12.27 -26.14
C VAL A 605 -13.57 12.40 -27.62
N TYR A 606 -12.55 12.06 -28.41
CA TYR A 606 -12.58 12.06 -29.86
C TYR A 606 -12.57 10.62 -30.38
N ASP A 607 -13.46 10.29 -31.30
CA ASP A 607 -13.49 9.03 -32.05
C ASP A 607 -12.64 9.19 -33.32
N VAL A 608 -11.57 8.42 -33.41
CA VAL A 608 -10.59 8.46 -34.53
C VAL A 608 -10.67 7.22 -35.42
N ARG A 609 -11.61 6.29 -35.14
CA ARG A 609 -11.72 4.99 -35.85
C ARG A 609 -11.92 5.11 -37.35
N ALA A 610 -12.47 6.23 -37.83
CA ALA A 610 -12.62 6.44 -39.27
C ALA A 610 -11.27 6.59 -40.00
N LEU A 611 -10.21 6.98 -39.28
CA LEU A 611 -8.85 7.01 -39.82
C LEU A 611 -8.29 5.59 -40.04
N ASN A 612 -8.69 4.64 -39.20
CA ASN A 612 -8.34 3.21 -39.33
C ASN A 612 -9.34 2.41 -40.20
N ALA A 613 -10.24 3.10 -40.93
CA ALA A 613 -11.31 2.50 -41.72
C ALA A 613 -12.25 1.55 -40.93
N GLU A 614 -12.39 1.77 -39.62
CA GLU A 614 -13.23 0.95 -38.76
C GLU A 614 -14.69 1.44 -38.66
N ARG A 615 -15.60 0.52 -38.34
CA ARG A 615 -17.04 0.82 -38.22
C ARG A 615 -17.35 1.50 -36.88
N ARG A 616 -18.05 2.63 -36.96
CA ARG A 616 -18.55 3.37 -35.80
C ARG A 616 -19.77 2.68 -35.17
N VAL A 617 -19.52 1.84 -34.19
CA VAL A 617 -20.58 1.29 -33.31
C VAL A 617 -20.22 1.67 -31.88
N PHE A 618 -21.18 2.22 -31.15
CA PHE A 618 -21.08 2.44 -29.71
C PHE A 618 -21.82 1.34 -28.98
N ALA A 619 -21.35 1.02 -27.77
CA ALA A 619 -22.04 0.12 -26.88
C ALA A 619 -23.23 0.83 -26.21
N ASP A 620 -24.20 0.04 -25.78
CA ASP A 620 -25.27 0.47 -24.89
C ASP A 620 -25.31 -0.49 -23.71
N ARG A 621 -24.45 -0.20 -22.72
CA ARG A 621 -24.27 -1.03 -21.52
C ARG A 621 -24.85 -0.30 -20.31
N PRO A 622 -25.37 -1.05 -19.31
CA PRO A 622 -25.79 -0.45 -18.05
C PRO A 622 -24.60 0.26 -17.39
N ASP A 623 -24.90 1.17 -16.47
CA ASP A 623 -23.88 1.82 -15.66
C ASP A 623 -22.96 0.78 -15.00
N PRO A 624 -21.63 0.87 -15.21
CA PRO A 624 -20.69 -0.08 -14.61
C PRO A 624 -20.61 0.05 -13.08
N GLY A 625 -21.13 1.12 -12.47
CA GLY A 625 -21.09 1.31 -11.03
C GLY A 625 -19.67 1.58 -10.52
N LEU A 626 -19.36 1.11 -9.31
CA LEU A 626 -18.00 1.12 -8.78
C LEU A 626 -17.29 -0.21 -9.12
N PRO A 627 -15.95 -0.23 -9.20
CA PRO A 627 -15.22 -1.46 -9.52
C PRO A 627 -15.57 -2.61 -8.56
N GLY A 628 -16.17 -3.66 -9.13
CA GLY A 628 -16.64 -4.86 -8.46
C GLY A 628 -17.59 -4.59 -7.30
N ASP A 629 -18.82 -4.17 -7.64
CA ASP A 629 -19.91 -3.87 -6.72
C ASP A 629 -20.20 -4.96 -5.69
N ALA A 630 -20.81 -4.53 -4.58
CA ALA A 630 -21.17 -5.42 -3.48
C ALA A 630 -22.26 -6.43 -3.90
N HIS A 631 -22.15 -7.65 -3.39
CA HIS A 631 -23.18 -8.68 -3.55
C HIS A 631 -23.90 -8.90 -2.21
N PRO A 632 -24.98 -8.14 -1.91
CA PRO A 632 -25.55 -8.05 -0.56
C PRO A 632 -25.99 -9.40 0.02
N GLY A 633 -26.54 -10.29 -0.81
CA GLY A 633 -26.89 -11.66 -0.39
C GLY A 633 -25.67 -12.50 0.03
N ARG A 634 -24.54 -12.37 -0.69
CA ARG A 634 -23.27 -13.04 -0.37
C ARG A 634 -22.63 -12.41 0.87
N THR A 635 -22.66 -11.09 0.99
CA THR A 635 -22.19 -10.36 2.18
C THR A 635 -22.96 -10.77 3.43
N ALA A 636 -24.29 -10.88 3.34
CA ALA A 636 -25.12 -11.35 4.43
C ALA A 636 -24.77 -12.80 4.81
N LEU A 637 -24.62 -13.70 3.84
CA LEU A 637 -24.25 -15.10 4.08
C LEU A 637 -22.86 -15.23 4.71
N ALA A 638 -21.86 -14.53 4.20
CA ALA A 638 -20.51 -14.51 4.76
C ALA A 638 -20.50 -13.92 6.18
N GLY A 639 -21.26 -12.85 6.41
CA GLY A 639 -21.47 -12.26 7.74
C GLY A 639 -22.10 -13.25 8.72
N LEU A 640 -23.13 -13.98 8.29
CA LEU A 640 -23.77 -15.04 9.07
C LEU A 640 -22.83 -16.21 9.35
N ALA A 641 -22.02 -16.63 8.37
CA ALA A 641 -21.02 -17.69 8.53
C ALA A 641 -19.93 -17.28 9.53
N LEU A 642 -19.39 -16.07 9.41
CA LEU A 642 -18.43 -15.50 10.36
C LEU A 642 -19.03 -15.35 11.77
N LEU A 643 -20.29 -14.93 11.87
CA LEU A 643 -21.01 -14.84 13.13
C LEU A 643 -21.21 -16.23 13.75
N ALA A 644 -21.60 -17.23 12.96
CA ALA A 644 -21.74 -18.61 13.42
C ALA A 644 -20.40 -19.17 13.91
N VAL A 645 -19.30 -18.91 13.19
CA VAL A 645 -17.94 -19.25 13.62
C VAL A 645 -17.57 -18.54 14.92
N ALA A 646 -17.87 -17.24 15.04
CA ALA A 646 -17.62 -16.45 16.24
C ALA A 646 -18.42 -16.95 17.46
N LEU A 647 -19.64 -17.42 17.27
CA LEU A 647 -20.52 -17.92 18.32
C LEU A 647 -20.19 -19.37 18.71
N LEU A 648 -20.04 -20.26 17.72
CA LEU A 648 -19.81 -21.71 17.91
C LEU A 648 -18.35 -22.05 18.20
N GLY A 649 -17.41 -21.25 17.70
CA GLY A 649 -15.96 -21.47 17.81
C GLY A 649 -15.28 -20.56 18.84
N ARG A 650 -16.01 -19.89 19.73
CA ARG A 650 -15.50 -18.76 20.55
C ARG A 650 -14.23 -19.07 21.37
N SER A 651 -14.09 -20.30 21.89
CA SER A 651 -12.88 -20.75 22.59
C SER A 651 -11.75 -21.16 21.62
N ARG A 652 -12.09 -21.71 20.45
CA ARG A 652 -11.16 -22.21 19.44
C ARG A 652 -10.60 -21.12 18.54
N LEU A 653 -11.43 -20.18 18.10
CA LEU A 653 -11.00 -18.93 17.47
C LEU A 653 -10.07 -18.15 18.38
N ARG A 654 -10.33 -18.14 19.70
CA ARG A 654 -9.38 -17.55 20.66
C ARG A 654 -8.07 -18.32 20.69
N ALA A 655 -8.06 -19.65 20.60
CA ALA A 655 -6.84 -20.46 20.55
C ALA A 655 -6.06 -20.31 19.22
N LEU A 656 -6.76 -20.32 18.08
CA LEU A 656 -6.21 -20.14 16.74
C LEU A 656 -5.71 -18.70 16.51
N ALA A 657 -6.45 -17.69 17.00
CA ALA A 657 -6.02 -16.29 16.99
C ALA A 657 -4.93 -16.02 18.03
N ALA A 658 -4.85 -16.80 19.11
CA ALA A 658 -3.75 -16.72 20.08
C ALA A 658 -2.44 -17.30 19.52
N THR A 659 -2.47 -18.05 18.41
CA THR A 659 -1.26 -18.50 17.73
C THR A 659 -0.90 -17.54 16.60
N PRO A 660 0.20 -16.76 16.71
CA PRO A 660 0.58 -15.80 15.67
C PRO A 660 0.83 -16.46 14.31
N THR A 661 1.13 -17.76 14.27
CA THR A 661 1.36 -18.50 13.02
C THR A 661 0.19 -18.38 12.04
N THR A 662 -1.05 -18.53 12.50
CA THR A 662 -2.25 -18.49 11.63
C THR A 662 -2.39 -17.14 10.94
N LEU A 663 -2.20 -16.06 11.69
CA LEU A 663 -2.19 -14.70 11.15
C LEU A 663 -1.06 -14.53 10.11
N LEU A 664 0.16 -14.97 10.44
CA LEU A 664 1.34 -14.75 9.60
C LEU A 664 1.32 -15.53 8.28
N VAL A 665 0.53 -16.60 8.17
CA VAL A 665 0.36 -17.38 6.92
C VAL A 665 -0.98 -17.09 6.23
N SER A 666 -1.80 -16.18 6.77
CA SER A 666 -3.13 -15.88 6.22
C SER A 666 -3.07 -15.24 4.83
N LEU A 667 -2.11 -14.35 4.59
CA LEU A 667 -1.88 -13.75 3.26
C LEU A 667 -1.53 -14.82 2.21
N PRO A 668 -0.48 -15.66 2.40
CA PRO A 668 -0.22 -16.79 1.51
C PRO A 668 -1.42 -17.72 1.30
N ALA A 669 -2.22 -17.96 2.35
CA ALA A 669 -3.42 -18.79 2.24
C ALA A 669 -4.50 -18.14 1.36
N LEU A 670 -4.76 -16.84 1.52
CA LEU A 670 -5.68 -16.09 0.65
C LEU A 670 -5.20 -16.09 -0.80
N MET A 671 -3.90 -15.94 -1.04
CA MET A 671 -3.32 -15.98 -2.38
C MET A 671 -3.51 -17.34 -3.03
N ALA A 672 -3.28 -18.43 -2.29
CA ALA A 672 -3.50 -19.78 -2.79
C ALA A 672 -4.99 -20.03 -3.09
N LEU A 673 -5.89 -19.55 -2.23
CA LEU A 673 -7.34 -19.63 -2.47
C LEU A 673 -7.76 -18.84 -3.71
N GLY A 674 -7.21 -17.64 -3.90
CA GLY A 674 -7.41 -16.84 -5.11
C GLY A 674 -6.91 -17.59 -6.35
N ALA A 675 -5.70 -18.14 -6.31
CA ALA A 675 -5.13 -18.87 -7.44
C ALA A 675 -5.98 -20.09 -7.82
N VAL A 676 -6.39 -20.90 -6.84
CA VAL A 676 -7.30 -22.03 -7.05
C VAL A 676 -8.65 -21.54 -7.59
N GLY A 677 -9.15 -20.43 -7.07
CA GLY A 677 -10.40 -19.81 -7.52
C GLY A 677 -10.37 -19.43 -9.00
N VAL A 678 -9.27 -18.80 -9.45
CA VAL A 678 -9.06 -18.47 -10.85
C VAL A 678 -8.98 -19.75 -11.71
N LEU A 679 -8.18 -20.73 -11.29
CA LEU A 679 -7.93 -21.96 -12.07
C LEU A 679 -9.16 -22.86 -12.22
N VAL A 680 -10.02 -22.89 -11.20
CA VAL A 680 -11.24 -23.73 -11.21
C VAL A 680 -12.44 -22.96 -11.80
N GLY A 681 -12.29 -21.64 -12.05
CA GLY A 681 -13.41 -20.79 -12.46
C GLY A 681 -14.48 -20.72 -11.37
N VAL A 682 -14.06 -20.57 -10.10
CA VAL A 682 -14.96 -20.62 -8.94
C VAL A 682 -16.00 -19.51 -9.07
N ASP A 683 -17.25 -19.91 -9.28
CA ASP A 683 -18.39 -19.02 -9.15
C ASP A 683 -18.42 -18.45 -7.72
N PRO A 684 -18.67 -17.14 -7.52
CA PRO A 684 -18.62 -16.57 -6.19
C PRO A 684 -19.68 -17.15 -5.20
N VAL A 685 -20.70 -17.88 -5.67
CA VAL A 685 -21.60 -18.69 -4.81
C VAL A 685 -20.86 -19.89 -4.20
N VAL A 686 -20.01 -20.56 -4.99
CA VAL A 686 -19.17 -21.66 -4.52
C VAL A 686 -18.15 -21.16 -3.49
N GLY A 687 -17.61 -19.95 -3.66
CA GLY A 687 -16.75 -19.30 -2.67
C GLY A 687 -17.40 -19.15 -1.29
N ALA A 688 -18.64 -18.67 -1.23
CA ALA A 688 -19.38 -18.53 0.02
C ALA A 688 -19.70 -19.89 0.68
N LEU A 689 -20.04 -20.91 -0.13
CA LEU A 689 -20.25 -22.28 0.36
C LEU A 689 -18.95 -22.90 0.89
N LEU A 690 -17.82 -22.66 0.23
CA LEU A 690 -16.50 -23.07 0.70
C LEU A 690 -16.15 -22.38 2.03
N LEU A 691 -16.43 -21.08 2.17
CA LEU A 691 -16.22 -20.37 3.43
C LEU A 691 -17.07 -20.97 4.55
N ALA A 692 -18.35 -21.25 4.29
CA ALA A 692 -19.26 -21.90 5.25
C ALA A 692 -18.81 -23.33 5.59
N GLY A 693 -18.31 -24.08 4.60
CA GLY A 693 -17.74 -25.42 4.79
C GLY A 693 -16.46 -25.41 5.61
N LEU A 694 -15.52 -24.51 5.32
CA LEU A 694 -14.28 -24.30 6.08
C LEU A 694 -14.59 -23.87 7.53
N ALA A 695 -15.52 -22.93 7.69
CA ALA A 695 -16.07 -22.50 8.96
C ALA A 695 -16.63 -23.68 9.78
N GLY A 696 -17.47 -24.51 9.15
CA GLY A 696 -18.03 -25.72 9.75
C GLY A 696 -16.96 -26.75 10.11
N ALA A 697 -16.00 -27.01 9.22
CA ALA A 697 -14.90 -27.95 9.47
C ALA A 697 -14.01 -27.50 10.64
N VAL A 698 -13.66 -26.22 10.72
CA VAL A 698 -12.91 -25.64 11.86
C VAL A 698 -13.71 -25.77 13.17
N ALA A 699 -15.04 -25.62 13.11
CA ALA A 699 -15.92 -25.84 14.26
C ALA A 699 -16.02 -27.32 14.67
N LEU A 700 -15.68 -28.28 13.78
CA LEU A 700 -15.75 -29.72 14.05
C LEU A 700 -14.40 -30.36 14.43
N LEU A 701 -13.25 -29.73 14.13
CA LEU A 701 -11.93 -30.27 14.47
C LEU A 701 -11.67 -30.37 15.99
N PRO A 702 -11.02 -31.43 16.50
CA PRO A 702 -10.66 -31.55 17.92
C PRO A 702 -9.73 -30.41 18.37
N ALA A 703 -9.92 -29.94 19.60
CA ALA A 703 -9.17 -28.80 20.14
C ALA A 703 -7.66 -29.11 20.19
N PRO A 704 -6.79 -28.23 19.67
CA PRO A 704 -5.35 -28.45 19.77
C PRO A 704 -4.91 -28.40 21.24
N PRO A 705 -3.91 -29.22 21.63
CA PRO A 705 -3.34 -29.16 22.97
C PRO A 705 -2.76 -27.78 23.24
N ALA A 706 -2.82 -27.33 24.51
CA ALA A 706 -2.33 -26.03 24.92
C ALA A 706 -0.84 -25.88 24.52
N PRO A 707 -0.45 -24.79 23.84
CA PRO A 707 0.94 -24.62 23.45
C PRO A 707 1.83 -24.47 24.69
N PRO A 708 3.08 -24.96 24.65
CA PRO A 708 4.06 -24.68 25.70
C PRO A 708 4.24 -23.16 25.85
N ALA A 709 4.47 -22.70 27.08
CA ALA A 709 4.57 -21.28 27.41
C ALA A 709 5.62 -20.58 26.53
N ALA A 710 5.16 -19.79 25.57
CA ALA A 710 6.03 -18.88 24.83
C ALA A 710 6.58 -17.81 25.81
N PRO A 711 7.77 -17.23 25.55
CA PRO A 711 8.33 -16.15 26.37
C PRO A 711 7.45 -14.89 26.41
N VAL A 712 6.41 -14.84 25.57
CA VAL A 712 5.32 -13.86 25.59
C VAL A 712 4.04 -14.67 25.78
N GLY A 713 3.31 -14.45 26.88
CA GLY A 713 2.05 -15.14 27.18
C GLY A 713 0.98 -15.00 26.09
N PRO A 714 -0.12 -15.77 26.15
CA PRO A 714 -1.15 -15.76 25.12
C PRO A 714 -1.65 -14.35 24.80
N VAL A 715 -1.65 -14.01 23.51
CA VAL A 715 -2.08 -12.72 22.97
C VAL A 715 -3.60 -12.64 23.10
N ALA A 716 -4.10 -12.05 24.19
CA ALA A 716 -5.53 -11.77 24.37
C ALA A 716 -5.77 -10.24 24.28
N PRO A 717 -5.99 -9.68 23.08
CA PRO A 717 -6.14 -8.23 22.89
C PRO A 717 -7.46 -7.67 23.45
N ALA A 718 -8.46 -8.53 23.67
CA ALA A 718 -9.84 -8.06 23.91
C ALA A 718 -10.13 -7.54 25.33
N ARG A 719 -9.32 -7.86 26.35
CA ARG A 719 -9.60 -7.42 27.73
C ARG A 719 -9.03 -6.03 28.08
N THR A 720 -8.12 -5.50 27.27
CA THR A 720 -7.36 -4.28 27.60
C THR A 720 -8.04 -2.97 27.21
N LEU A 721 -9.00 -3.01 26.27
CA LEU A 721 -9.64 -1.81 25.72
C LEU A 721 -10.96 -1.44 26.41
N GLY A 722 -11.73 -2.41 26.93
CA GLY A 722 -12.96 -2.16 27.70
C GLY A 722 -13.93 -1.17 27.03
N THR A 723 -14.50 -0.25 27.81
CA THR A 723 -15.41 0.81 27.32
C THR A 723 -14.75 1.80 26.37
N ALA A 724 -13.44 2.06 26.53
CA ALA A 724 -12.68 2.92 25.63
C ALA A 724 -12.63 2.36 24.21
N GLY A 725 -12.57 1.03 24.07
CA GLY A 725 -12.66 0.34 22.79
C GLY A 725 -14.01 0.57 22.11
N ALA A 726 -15.12 0.49 22.85
CA ALA A 726 -16.46 0.74 22.30
C ALA A 726 -16.61 2.20 21.81
N VAL A 727 -16.12 3.18 22.58
CA VAL A 727 -16.10 4.59 22.16
C VAL A 727 -15.23 4.78 20.92
N ALA A 728 -14.04 4.18 20.88
CA ALA A 728 -13.17 4.24 19.71
C ALA A 728 -13.86 3.67 18.46
N VAL A 729 -14.54 2.52 18.57
CA VAL A 729 -15.32 1.94 17.46
C VAL A 729 -16.44 2.88 17.02
N ALA A 730 -17.19 3.49 17.94
CA ALA A 730 -18.23 4.45 17.59
C ALA A 730 -17.66 5.66 16.83
N VAL A 731 -16.54 6.22 17.29
CA VAL A 731 -15.85 7.33 16.60
C VAL A 731 -15.36 6.90 15.22
N LEU A 732 -14.83 5.67 15.08
CA LEU A 732 -14.40 5.14 13.79
C LEU A 732 -15.56 5.01 12.79
N LEU A 733 -16.74 4.58 13.24
CA LEU A 733 -17.93 4.52 12.38
C LEU A 733 -18.33 5.92 11.90
N VAL A 734 -18.26 6.93 12.77
CA VAL A 734 -18.49 8.34 12.39
C VAL A 734 -17.44 8.79 11.38
N CYS A 735 -16.16 8.48 11.61
CA CYS A 735 -15.08 8.82 10.68
C CYS A 735 -15.31 8.23 9.29
N VAL A 736 -15.67 6.95 9.21
CA VAL A 736 -15.98 6.29 7.92
C VAL A 736 -17.19 6.93 7.25
N GLY A 737 -18.27 7.22 8.00
CA GLY A 737 -19.46 7.87 7.46
C GLY A 737 -19.20 9.29 6.93
N VAL A 738 -18.46 10.11 7.68
CA VAL A 738 -18.11 11.48 7.29
C VAL A 738 -17.17 11.48 6.07
N ALA A 739 -16.12 10.66 6.09
CA ALA A 739 -15.18 10.58 4.98
C ALA A 739 -15.84 10.01 3.71
N GLY A 740 -16.65 8.97 3.86
CA GLY A 740 -17.41 8.37 2.75
C GLY A 740 -18.39 9.36 2.13
N LEU A 741 -19.19 10.06 2.93
CA LEU A 741 -20.12 11.07 2.40
C LEU A 741 -19.37 12.24 1.74
N GLY A 742 -18.25 12.68 2.34
CA GLY A 742 -17.41 13.74 1.77
C GLY A 742 -16.85 13.37 0.41
N GLN A 743 -16.25 12.18 0.27
CA GLN A 743 -15.74 11.71 -1.01
C GLN A 743 -16.86 11.48 -2.03
N TRP A 744 -17.99 10.90 -1.61
CA TRP A 744 -19.12 10.66 -2.51
C TRP A 744 -19.58 11.96 -3.18
N ARG A 745 -19.77 13.03 -2.40
CA ARG A 745 -20.13 14.36 -2.94
C ARG A 745 -19.06 14.93 -3.87
N ALA A 746 -17.78 14.70 -3.58
CA ALA A 746 -16.68 15.28 -4.34
C ALA A 746 -16.31 14.51 -5.62
N GLN A 747 -16.59 13.20 -5.69
CA GLN A 747 -16.08 12.32 -6.73
C GLN A 747 -17.12 11.41 -7.40
N LEU A 748 -18.33 11.30 -6.85
CA LEU A 748 -19.36 10.38 -7.36
C LEU A 748 -20.72 11.06 -7.61
N ASP A 749 -20.94 12.26 -7.07
CA ASP A 749 -22.17 13.05 -7.25
C ASP A 749 -22.07 13.97 -8.48
N ALA A 750 -21.77 13.39 -9.64
CA ALA A 750 -21.79 14.08 -10.93
C ALA A 750 -23.06 13.74 -11.72
N PRO A 751 -23.61 14.70 -12.51
CA PRO A 751 -24.70 14.39 -13.42
C PRO A 751 -24.19 13.45 -14.52
N ALA A 752 -25.05 12.51 -14.92
CA ALA A 752 -24.73 11.59 -16.00
C ALA A 752 -24.42 12.33 -17.31
N LEU A 753 -23.32 11.98 -17.96
CA LEU A 753 -22.93 12.56 -19.25
C LEU A 753 -23.86 12.06 -20.38
N PRO A 754 -24.09 12.89 -21.41
CA PRO A 754 -24.95 12.52 -22.53
C PRO A 754 -24.36 11.35 -23.34
N ALA A 755 -25.22 10.64 -24.07
CA ALA A 755 -24.80 9.63 -25.04
C ALA A 755 -23.84 10.23 -26.10
N PRO A 756 -22.98 9.40 -26.74
CA PRO A 756 -22.03 9.87 -27.75
C PRO A 756 -22.70 10.72 -28.84
N GLN A 757 -22.16 11.92 -29.08
CA GLN A 757 -22.63 12.77 -30.17
C GLN A 757 -22.09 12.22 -31.49
N THR A 758 -22.97 11.81 -32.41
CA THR A 758 -22.56 11.32 -33.74
C THR A 758 -22.92 12.33 -34.82
N SER A 759 -21.93 12.74 -35.61
CA SER A 759 -22.10 13.59 -36.80
C SER A 759 -22.78 12.86 -37.99
N ALA A 760 -22.90 11.52 -37.93
CA ALA A 760 -23.50 10.69 -38.98
C ALA A 760 -24.97 10.32 -38.66
N PRO A 761 -25.89 10.36 -39.65
CA PRO A 761 -27.27 9.91 -39.46
C PRO A 761 -27.30 8.42 -39.11
N PRO A 762 -28.28 7.96 -38.30
CA PRO A 762 -28.42 6.54 -37.98
C PRO A 762 -28.58 5.73 -39.27
N PRO A 763 -28.04 4.50 -39.34
CA PRO A 763 -28.22 3.66 -40.51
C PRO A 763 -29.72 3.44 -40.74
N THR A 764 -30.20 3.83 -41.91
CA THR A 764 -31.53 3.49 -42.40
C THR A 764 -31.58 1.98 -42.62
N GLY A 765 -31.92 1.24 -41.57
CA GLY A 765 -32.30 -0.16 -41.70
C GLY A 765 -33.51 -0.28 -42.63
N PRO A 766 -33.62 -1.35 -43.43
CA PRO A 766 -34.78 -1.54 -44.28
C PRO A 766 -36.03 -1.62 -43.40
N SER A 767 -36.96 -0.70 -43.65
CA SER A 767 -38.33 -0.72 -43.16
C SER A 767 -38.90 -2.13 -43.33
N ALA A 768 -39.19 -2.80 -42.21
CA ALA A 768 -40.03 -3.98 -42.18
C ALA A 768 -41.48 -3.55 -42.46
N ALA A 769 -41.75 -3.17 -43.71
CA ALA A 769 -43.09 -3.01 -44.23
C ALA A 769 -43.55 -4.35 -44.80
N GLY A 770 -44.37 -5.05 -44.02
CA GLY A 770 -45.50 -5.85 -44.49
C GLY A 770 -45.23 -7.10 -45.31
N VAL A 771 -45.42 -8.27 -44.69
CA VAL A 771 -46.16 -9.36 -45.33
C VAL A 771 -47.06 -10.00 -44.26
N ASP A 772 -48.30 -9.53 -44.20
CA ASP A 772 -49.44 -10.35 -43.80
C ASP A 772 -49.78 -11.24 -45.01
N ARG A 773 -49.58 -12.56 -44.86
CA ARG A 773 -50.43 -13.65 -45.38
C ARG A 773 -49.90 -15.03 -44.98
#